data_AF-A0A3B3QUA0-F1
#
_entry.id   AF-A0A3B3QUA0-F1
#
_cell.length_a   1.000
_cell.length_b   1.000
_cell.length_c   1.000
_cell.angle_alpha   90.00
_cell.angle_beta   90.00
_cell.angle_gamma   90.00
#
_symmetry.space_group_name_H-M   'P 1'
#
loop_
_entity.id
_entity.type
_entity.pdbx_description
1 polymer ?
#
loop_
_entity_poly.entity_id
_entity_poly.type
_entity_poly.pdbx_seq_one_letter_code
_entity_poly.pdbx_strand_id
1 'polypeptide(L)'
;MHSNLTYCSSDSTLTSIGSSENLLSGSSDPILTTSAVLFSRLDMLQQIANKVHQDCVSGENKLALARSALQSDAKRLESGIQFQHESDVAGYLLECENLLRQQVVDIQALLDGKFYLADQLLQRVSKLRDDLLALRTECSSIYSKGRTLTTEQTKMMISGITQSLNSGFSQGISMGLTPGLTTGSLVSPGSTFTSSLGSSLMPGLTPGMLPGSIQSYVIRKPLGKTLAMSDFINGINVQLDQTEWGSDLPSVEMHLENHKSVHGAIEEFQMSLKEAKISEIQMTQPLKLSYSEKLGKLESQYGRLLNSSRNRQKYLENLHEFVSSATRELIWLNEKEEEEVAYDWSDRNSSISKKRDYHADLMRELEEREMAIKSVQDKAECLLLESHPARLTIEAYRAAMQTQWNWVLQLCGCVEQHLKENAIYFEFFTDAKESLDYLKNLQDTIQRKYGCDRTSSLHKLEDLVQESMDEKEQLLQYRSTIASLVGRAKAIVQLKPRNPESPIRTSIPVRAICDYRQIEITIYKDDECVLANNSHRAKWKVISPAGNEAMVPSVCFTVPPPNKEAMETAARTEQLYQNVLALWHRSHVNMKSVVAWHYLMNDIQAIRKSNVASIKTMLPGEHQQVLSTLQSHFEGFLEDSEESEVFSLADRTHLEREVQACREFYEELLKSAEREEQEESVYNLFISEVRNFRMRLEGHEEHLIRQIRTPVDRDDLQKSMMRIAEQERMKKELDQLKEDLETMKVKCETFISQASTSPSVPNLSSELNVLIQSMNQVYSMSSIHLEKLKTVSLVVKHSQEAEGLVKLYEAKLCEEDTVNADIKAIEMVMSTLKQWRTEIDEKCEVFHELEDELQKARNISDRMFKTHNERDFDLDWHKEKADQLSERWMSLHSQIENRLRDLEGIGKSLKYYRETYHTLDEWINDMETTQLKAQQQQPEDSKALAELLNQQKVLISEIEQKQSKIDECQKYSEQYSAAVKDYDLQLMTYRAMVDSQHKSPVKRRRVQSSSDAIVQEFMELRTRYTALVTLMTQYVKFASENLKRTEEEEVGDFCGPHKTSYSVISIIVLIKS
;
A
#
# COMPACT_ATOMS: atom_id res chain seq x y z
N MET A 1 -1.49 58.35 -19.65
CA MET A 1 -0.05 58.40 -19.29
C MET A 1 0.10 58.10 -17.80
N HIS A 2 1.32 57.85 -17.31
CA HIS A 2 1.58 57.31 -15.97
C HIS A 2 1.17 58.19 -14.79
N SER A 3 1.06 57.52 -13.62
CA SER A 3 1.33 57.97 -12.23
C SER A 3 0.11 57.92 -11.31
N ASN A 4 0.17 57.48 -10.04
CA ASN A 4 1.07 56.57 -9.31
C ASN A 4 0.48 56.37 -7.88
N LEU A 5 1.19 55.63 -6.99
CA LEU A 5 1.07 55.68 -5.51
C LEU A 5 -0.15 55.03 -4.81
N THR A 6 -0.03 53.71 -4.59
CA THR A 6 0.20 53.08 -3.27
C THR A 6 -0.33 53.72 -1.97
N TYR A 7 -1.01 52.89 -1.16
CA TYR A 7 -1.00 52.69 0.32
C TYR A 7 -2.45 52.42 0.82
N CYS A 8 -2.78 51.62 1.84
CA CYS A 8 -2.30 50.41 2.54
C CYS A 8 -3.05 50.38 3.90
N SER A 9 -3.23 49.19 4.49
CA SER A 9 -3.59 48.90 5.91
C SER A 9 -5.05 48.80 6.38
N SER A 10 -5.24 47.73 7.17
CA SER A 10 -5.98 47.62 8.45
C SER A 10 -7.50 47.37 8.51
N ASP A 11 -7.79 46.12 8.91
CA ASP A 11 -8.48 45.73 10.16
C ASP A 11 -10.02 45.81 10.32
N SER A 12 -10.60 44.60 10.35
CA SER A 12 -11.54 44.07 11.35
C SER A 12 -12.90 44.75 11.62
N THR A 13 -13.98 43.95 11.61
CA THR A 13 -14.68 43.47 12.84
C THR A 13 -15.81 42.49 12.52
N LEU A 14 -16.35 41.80 13.54
CA LEU A 14 -17.46 40.84 13.43
C LEU A 14 -18.84 41.49 13.66
N THR A 15 -19.84 41.08 12.88
CA THR A 15 -21.27 40.82 13.24
C THR A 15 -21.91 40.12 12.03
N SER A 16 -22.66 39.00 12.10
CA SER A 16 -23.69 38.49 13.03
C SER A 16 -25.09 39.10 12.83
N ILE A 17 -26.11 38.22 12.78
CA ILE A 17 -27.56 38.49 12.58
C ILE A 17 -27.91 38.97 11.14
N GLY A 18 -28.99 38.51 10.49
CA GLY A 18 -29.97 37.51 10.87
C GLY A 18 -31.11 37.33 9.85
N SER A 19 -32.09 36.48 10.18
CA SER A 19 -33.17 35.99 9.31
C SER A 19 -34.23 37.01 8.90
N SER A 20 -34.69 36.94 7.64
CA SER A 20 -36.05 37.23 7.12
C SER A 20 -36.04 37.10 5.59
N GLU A 21 -37.05 36.68 4.85
CA GLU A 21 -38.25 35.86 5.05
C GLU A 21 -38.95 35.77 3.67
N ASN A 22 -39.45 34.58 3.31
CA ASN A 22 -40.68 34.35 2.53
C ASN A 22 -40.85 34.78 1.04
N LEU A 23 -41.62 33.92 0.35
CA LEU A 23 -42.43 34.13 -0.87
C LEU A 23 -41.71 34.44 -2.20
N LEU A 24 -41.65 33.43 -3.07
CA LEU A 24 -42.66 33.32 -4.15
C LEU A 24 -42.73 31.90 -4.72
N SER A 25 -43.95 31.43 -5.03
CA SER A 25 -44.20 30.15 -5.69
C SER A 25 -44.03 30.27 -7.20
N GLY A 26 -43.15 29.47 -7.80
CA GLY A 26 -42.94 29.44 -9.26
C GLY A 26 -42.54 28.05 -9.75
N SER A 27 -43.36 27.45 -10.61
CA SER A 27 -43.08 26.18 -11.28
C SER A 27 -41.76 26.25 -12.04
N SER A 28 -40.79 25.39 -11.68
CA SER A 28 -39.48 25.31 -12.32
C SER A 28 -39.26 23.90 -12.85
N ASP A 29 -39.11 23.77 -14.17
CA ASP A 29 -38.98 22.46 -14.82
C ASP A 29 -37.69 21.73 -14.40
N PRO A 30 -37.73 20.40 -14.21
CA PRO A 30 -36.55 19.60 -13.85
C PRO A 30 -35.44 19.58 -14.92
N ILE A 31 -35.68 20.21 -16.07
CA ILE A 31 -34.77 20.35 -17.21
C ILE A 31 -33.79 21.54 -17.00
N LEU A 32 -34.21 22.59 -16.30
CA LEU A 32 -33.36 23.78 -16.09
C LEU A 32 -32.37 23.59 -14.93
N THR A 33 -32.78 22.94 -13.85
CA THR A 33 -31.90 22.62 -12.71
C THR A 33 -30.84 21.58 -13.09
N THR A 34 -31.19 20.56 -13.88
CA THR A 34 -30.21 19.61 -14.44
C THR A 34 -29.23 20.28 -15.39
N SER A 35 -29.70 21.20 -16.24
CA SER A 35 -28.82 22.00 -17.12
C SER A 35 -27.78 22.80 -16.34
N ALA A 36 -28.18 23.52 -15.28
CA ALA A 36 -27.26 24.30 -14.45
C ALA A 36 -26.20 23.45 -13.72
N VAL A 37 -26.60 22.29 -13.18
CA VAL A 37 -25.68 21.34 -12.54
C VAL A 37 -24.70 20.72 -13.54
N LEU A 38 -25.17 20.39 -14.75
CA LEU A 38 -24.31 19.89 -15.83
C LEU A 38 -23.30 20.95 -16.30
N PHE A 39 -23.70 22.22 -16.40
CA PHE A 39 -22.79 23.32 -16.75
C PHE A 39 -21.69 23.50 -15.69
N SER A 40 -22.06 23.58 -14.41
CA SER A 40 -21.09 23.73 -13.31
C SER A 40 -20.14 22.54 -13.18
N ARG A 41 -20.61 21.31 -13.46
CA ARG A 41 -19.76 20.11 -13.55
C ARG A 41 -18.80 20.16 -14.74
N LEU A 42 -19.25 20.64 -15.90
CA LEU A 42 -18.41 20.73 -17.10
C LEU A 42 -17.30 21.79 -16.93
N ASP A 43 -17.62 22.95 -16.35
CA ASP A 43 -16.61 23.98 -16.02
C ASP A 43 -15.58 23.47 -15.00
N MET A 44 -15.99 22.71 -13.98
CA MET A 44 -15.05 22.07 -13.04
C MET A 44 -14.09 21.11 -13.76
N LEU A 45 -14.60 20.23 -14.62
CA LEU A 45 -13.77 19.30 -15.39
C LEU A 45 -12.86 20.05 -16.38
N GLN A 46 -13.33 21.14 -17.00
CA GLN A 46 -12.50 21.97 -17.87
C GLN A 46 -11.38 22.69 -17.10
N GLN A 47 -11.61 23.11 -15.85
CA GLN A 47 -10.56 23.68 -14.99
C GLN A 47 -9.50 22.62 -14.62
N ILE A 48 -9.91 21.40 -14.27
CA ILE A 48 -8.99 20.28 -13.99
C ILE A 48 -8.18 19.94 -15.26
N ALA A 49 -8.81 19.88 -16.43
CA ALA A 49 -8.12 19.64 -17.71
C ALA A 49 -7.10 20.74 -18.04
N ASN A 50 -7.42 22.01 -17.78
CA ASN A 50 -6.51 23.13 -17.96
C ASN A 50 -5.30 23.04 -16.99
N LYS A 51 -5.54 22.68 -15.73
CA LYS A 51 -4.50 22.44 -14.72
C LYS A 51 -3.54 21.32 -15.16
N VAL A 52 -4.07 20.15 -15.53
CA VAL A 52 -3.25 19.02 -16.05
C VAL A 52 -2.42 19.43 -17.26
N HIS A 53 -2.97 20.26 -18.17
CA HIS A 53 -2.22 20.76 -19.31
C HIS A 53 -1.06 21.70 -18.89
N GLN A 54 -1.31 22.61 -17.96
CA GLN A 54 -0.30 23.53 -17.41
C GLN A 54 0.80 22.77 -16.66
N ASP A 55 0.43 21.80 -15.83
CA ASP A 55 1.37 20.98 -15.07
C ASP A 55 2.18 20.04 -15.98
N CYS A 56 1.59 19.53 -17.08
CA CYS A 56 2.34 18.80 -18.11
C CYS A 56 3.44 19.68 -18.73
N VAL A 57 3.11 20.91 -19.13
CA VAL A 57 4.10 21.87 -19.66
C VAL A 57 5.16 22.22 -18.61
N SER A 58 4.78 22.34 -17.34
CA SER A 58 5.72 22.55 -16.23
C SER A 58 6.71 21.39 -16.11
N GLY A 59 6.22 20.14 -16.09
CA GLY A 59 7.06 18.93 -16.03
C GLY A 59 7.96 18.76 -17.25
N GLU A 60 7.43 18.99 -18.46
CA GLU A 60 8.21 18.98 -19.72
C GLU A 60 9.40 19.97 -19.65
N ASN A 61 9.18 21.17 -19.12
CA ASN A 61 10.25 22.16 -18.90
C ASN A 61 11.26 21.71 -17.83
N LYS A 62 10.82 21.09 -16.73
CA LYS A 62 11.72 20.56 -15.68
C LYS A 62 12.60 19.42 -16.21
N LEU A 63 12.05 18.51 -17.02
CA LEU A 63 12.86 17.48 -17.69
C LEU A 63 13.83 18.06 -18.73
N ALA A 64 13.46 19.15 -19.43
CA ALA A 64 14.37 19.84 -20.34
C ALA A 64 15.56 20.49 -19.61
N LEU A 65 15.31 21.12 -18.46
CA LEU A 65 16.37 21.66 -17.59
C LEU A 65 17.28 20.54 -17.04
N ALA A 66 16.69 19.45 -16.54
CA ALA A 66 17.43 18.28 -16.06
C ALA A 66 18.30 17.65 -17.15
N ARG A 67 17.79 17.51 -18.39
CA ARG A 67 18.57 17.05 -19.56
C ARG A 67 19.73 17.98 -19.88
N SER A 68 19.52 19.30 -19.86
CA SER A 68 20.57 20.28 -20.16
C SER A 68 21.69 20.26 -19.11
N ALA A 69 21.34 20.23 -17.83
CA ALA A 69 22.28 20.10 -16.72
C ALA A 69 23.03 18.76 -16.74
N LEU A 70 22.32 17.64 -16.96
CA LEU A 70 22.92 16.32 -17.11
C LEU A 70 23.90 16.25 -18.30
N GLN A 71 23.54 16.82 -19.45
CA GLN A 71 24.42 16.85 -20.63
C GLN A 71 25.65 17.76 -20.42
N SER A 72 25.54 18.80 -19.58
CA SER A 72 26.68 19.60 -19.14
C SER A 72 27.63 18.76 -18.28
N ASP A 73 27.10 18.05 -17.28
CA ASP A 73 27.87 17.15 -16.42
C ASP A 73 28.44 15.93 -17.17
N ALA A 74 27.76 15.43 -18.21
CA ALA A 74 28.27 14.40 -19.10
C ALA A 74 29.53 14.87 -19.87
N LYS A 75 29.49 16.05 -20.48
CA LYS A 75 30.66 16.65 -21.17
C LYS A 75 31.80 16.95 -20.20
N ARG A 76 31.49 17.33 -18.96
CA ARG A 76 32.48 17.56 -17.90
C ARG A 76 33.11 16.24 -17.45
N LEU A 77 32.34 15.15 -17.35
CA LEU A 77 32.83 13.79 -17.11
C LEU A 77 33.72 13.27 -18.25
N GLU A 78 33.32 13.46 -19.51
CA GLU A 78 34.15 13.17 -20.71
C GLU A 78 35.46 13.98 -20.72
N SER A 79 35.48 15.15 -20.07
CA SER A 79 36.66 16.00 -19.88
C SER A 79 37.46 15.66 -18.61
N GLY A 80 37.07 14.66 -17.83
CA GLY A 80 37.72 14.27 -16.57
C GLY A 80 37.46 15.20 -15.37
N ILE A 81 36.42 16.04 -15.44
CA ILE A 81 36.09 17.06 -14.44
C ILE A 81 34.93 16.58 -13.56
N GLN A 82 35.03 16.78 -12.23
CA GLN A 82 33.97 16.43 -11.27
C GLN A 82 32.63 17.13 -11.58
N PHE A 83 31.52 16.43 -11.32
CA PHE A 83 30.15 16.93 -11.48
C PHE A 83 29.87 18.23 -10.73
N GLN A 84 28.88 19.00 -11.21
CA GLN A 84 28.52 20.30 -10.65
C GLN A 84 27.01 20.47 -10.44
N HIS A 85 26.18 19.76 -11.21
CA HIS A 85 24.74 19.95 -11.25
C HIS A 85 23.97 18.73 -10.74
N GLU A 86 24.65 17.77 -10.08
CA GLU A 86 24.05 16.53 -9.56
C GLU A 86 22.89 16.81 -8.59
N SER A 87 22.99 17.87 -7.77
CA SER A 87 21.90 18.37 -6.91
C SER A 87 20.73 18.95 -7.71
N ASP A 88 21.02 19.75 -8.73
CA ASP A 88 20.00 20.45 -9.53
C ASP A 88 19.21 19.46 -10.38
N VAL A 89 19.90 18.49 -10.99
CA VAL A 89 19.27 17.40 -11.75
C VAL A 89 18.39 16.54 -10.84
N ALA A 90 18.83 16.24 -9.62
CA ALA A 90 18.00 15.54 -8.64
C ALA A 90 16.76 16.36 -8.23
N GLY A 91 16.92 17.68 -8.03
CA GLY A 91 15.82 18.60 -7.73
C GLY A 91 14.77 18.67 -8.84
N TYR A 92 15.18 18.93 -10.09
CA TYR A 92 14.26 19.01 -11.22
C TYR A 92 13.53 17.68 -11.50
N LEU A 93 14.18 16.54 -11.28
CA LEU A 93 13.53 15.22 -11.36
C LEU A 93 12.50 15.01 -10.25
N LEU A 94 12.79 15.43 -9.03
CA LEU A 94 11.86 15.32 -7.89
C LEU A 94 10.64 16.25 -8.05
N GLU A 95 10.85 17.48 -8.52
CA GLU A 95 9.77 18.42 -8.85
C GLU A 95 8.86 17.86 -9.96
N CYS A 96 9.43 17.25 -11.01
CA CYS A 96 8.65 16.62 -12.07
C CYS A 96 7.90 15.37 -11.58
N GLU A 97 8.47 14.58 -10.66
CA GLU A 97 7.77 13.45 -10.04
C GLU A 97 6.59 13.93 -9.18
N ASN A 98 6.74 15.01 -8.42
CA ASN A 98 5.66 15.59 -7.63
C ASN A 98 4.51 16.12 -8.50
N LEU A 99 4.81 16.78 -9.63
CA LEU A 99 3.82 17.18 -10.63
C LEU A 99 3.08 15.97 -11.22
N LEU A 100 3.81 14.91 -11.58
CA LEU A 100 3.22 13.66 -12.10
C LEU A 100 2.28 12.98 -11.09
N ARG A 101 2.62 12.98 -9.79
CA ARG A 101 1.74 12.44 -8.73
C ARG A 101 0.41 13.18 -8.67
N GLN A 102 0.41 14.51 -8.76
CA GLN A 102 -0.82 15.31 -8.80
C GLN A 102 -1.61 15.08 -10.10
N GLN A 103 -0.93 15.00 -11.25
CA GLN A 103 -1.55 14.73 -12.55
C GLN A 103 -2.28 13.38 -12.59
N VAL A 104 -1.81 12.35 -11.88
CA VAL A 104 -2.48 11.05 -11.80
C VAL A 104 -3.81 11.14 -11.02
N VAL A 105 -3.90 11.98 -9.99
CA VAL A 105 -5.17 12.22 -9.28
C VAL A 105 -6.12 13.02 -10.17
N ASP A 106 -5.62 14.10 -10.79
CA ASP A 106 -6.41 14.98 -11.64
C ASP A 106 -6.93 14.27 -12.91
N ILE A 107 -6.13 13.38 -13.52
CA ILE A 107 -6.55 12.61 -14.70
C ILE A 107 -7.61 11.55 -14.36
N GLN A 108 -7.53 10.93 -13.18
CA GLN A 108 -8.56 10.00 -12.72
C GLN A 108 -9.91 10.71 -12.56
N ALA A 109 -9.91 11.91 -11.95
CA ALA A 109 -11.11 12.75 -11.84
C ALA A 109 -11.71 13.14 -13.21
N LEU A 110 -10.88 13.29 -14.25
CA LEU A 110 -11.34 13.54 -15.63
C LEU A 110 -11.93 12.29 -16.30
N LEU A 111 -11.38 11.10 -16.03
CA LEU A 111 -11.89 9.82 -16.52
C LEU A 111 -13.25 9.48 -15.86
N ASP A 112 -13.32 9.56 -14.53
CA ASP A 112 -14.57 9.38 -13.76
C ASP A 112 -15.62 10.45 -14.11
N GLY A 113 -15.12 11.66 -14.39
CA GLY A 113 -15.91 12.77 -14.92
C GLY A 113 -16.48 12.54 -16.33
N LYS A 114 -15.91 11.60 -17.10
CA LYS A 114 -16.14 11.34 -18.54
C LYS A 114 -15.84 12.55 -19.42
N PHE A 115 -14.74 13.26 -19.13
CA PHE A 115 -14.30 14.42 -19.89
C PHE A 115 -13.76 14.03 -21.28
N TYR A 116 -14.20 14.74 -22.32
CA TYR A 116 -14.04 14.34 -23.73
C TYR A 116 -12.59 14.35 -24.28
N LEU A 117 -11.61 14.84 -23.51
CA LEU A 117 -10.17 14.79 -23.83
C LEU A 117 -9.35 14.02 -22.79
N ALA A 118 -9.97 13.31 -21.85
CA ALA A 118 -9.28 12.60 -20.78
C ALA A 118 -8.21 11.63 -21.31
N ASP A 119 -8.52 10.83 -22.34
CA ASP A 119 -7.56 9.88 -22.95
C ASP A 119 -6.34 10.57 -23.58
N GLN A 120 -6.51 11.75 -24.18
CA GLN A 120 -5.41 12.51 -24.79
C GLN A 120 -4.49 13.12 -23.73
N LEU A 121 -5.07 13.62 -22.64
CA LEU A 121 -4.31 14.11 -21.50
C LEU A 121 -3.60 12.96 -20.77
N LEU A 122 -4.26 11.80 -20.60
CA LEU A 122 -3.66 10.59 -20.04
C LEU A 122 -2.46 10.11 -20.86
N GLN A 123 -2.57 10.14 -22.19
CA GLN A 123 -1.45 9.77 -23.08
C GLN A 123 -0.27 10.75 -22.95
N ARG A 124 -0.52 12.05 -22.73
CA ARG A 124 0.53 13.05 -22.46
C ARG A 124 1.19 12.84 -21.10
N VAL A 125 0.42 12.63 -20.04
CA VAL A 125 0.92 12.31 -18.68
C VAL A 125 1.74 11.03 -18.68
N SER A 126 1.28 9.98 -19.37
CA SER A 126 2.03 8.73 -19.55
C SER A 126 3.37 8.94 -20.26
N LYS A 127 3.37 9.73 -21.36
CA LYS A 127 4.61 10.08 -22.05
C LYS A 127 5.57 10.86 -21.14
N LEU A 128 5.08 11.83 -20.36
CA LEU A 128 5.91 12.61 -19.42
C LEU A 128 6.54 11.71 -18.32
N ARG A 129 5.80 10.72 -17.81
CA ARG A 129 6.29 9.69 -16.90
C ARG A 129 7.40 8.85 -17.54
N ASP A 130 7.22 8.40 -18.77
CA ASP A 130 8.19 7.55 -19.46
C ASP A 130 9.47 8.35 -19.83
N ASP A 131 9.31 9.61 -20.24
CA ASP A 131 10.40 10.58 -20.43
C ASP A 131 11.22 10.81 -19.14
N LEU A 132 10.56 10.85 -17.97
CA LEU A 132 11.21 10.95 -16.64
C LEU A 132 11.97 9.67 -16.29
N LEU A 133 11.36 8.50 -16.49
CA LEU A 133 11.98 7.21 -16.19
C LEU A 133 13.22 6.98 -17.05
N ALA A 134 13.15 7.28 -18.35
CA ALA A 134 14.30 7.26 -19.24
C ALA A 134 15.43 8.16 -18.70
N LEU A 135 15.12 9.41 -18.37
CA LEU A 135 16.10 10.38 -17.85
C LEU A 135 16.71 9.94 -16.51
N ARG A 136 15.92 9.32 -15.62
CA ARG A 136 16.45 8.70 -14.38
C ARG A 136 17.47 7.61 -14.66
N THR A 137 17.27 6.75 -15.67
CA THR A 137 18.26 5.73 -16.04
C THR A 137 19.52 6.36 -16.66
N GLU A 138 19.39 7.46 -17.40
CA GLU A 138 20.51 8.22 -17.96
C GLU A 138 21.35 8.89 -16.85
N CYS A 139 20.69 9.59 -15.92
CA CYS A 139 21.32 10.14 -14.70
C CYS A 139 22.07 9.07 -13.92
N SER A 140 21.42 7.92 -13.66
CA SER A 140 22.04 6.81 -12.94
C SER A 140 23.26 6.27 -13.67
N SER A 141 23.20 6.16 -15.00
CA SER A 141 24.30 5.70 -15.86
C SER A 141 25.49 6.66 -15.89
N ILE A 142 25.25 7.98 -15.82
CA ILE A 142 26.30 9.00 -15.88
C ILE A 142 26.93 9.23 -14.49
N TYR A 143 26.11 9.45 -13.46
CA TYR A 143 26.62 9.71 -12.11
C TYR A 143 27.26 8.46 -11.47
N SER A 144 26.83 7.23 -11.81
CA SER A 144 27.55 6.02 -11.37
C SER A 144 28.95 5.90 -11.99
N LYS A 145 29.12 6.21 -13.29
CA LYS A 145 30.43 6.20 -13.96
C LYS A 145 31.44 7.14 -13.30
N GLY A 146 31.02 8.36 -12.96
CA GLY A 146 31.86 9.30 -12.22
C GLY A 146 32.19 8.84 -10.80
N ARG A 147 31.25 8.18 -10.10
CA ARG A 147 31.52 7.56 -8.79
C ARG A 147 32.49 6.37 -8.86
N THR A 148 32.58 5.66 -9.99
CA THR A 148 33.58 4.59 -10.21
C THR A 148 34.97 5.08 -10.64
N LEU A 149 35.14 6.37 -10.93
CA LEU A 149 36.34 6.93 -11.57
C LEU A 149 37.49 7.27 -10.59
N THR A 150 37.32 7.02 -9.29
CA THR A 150 38.05 7.73 -8.22
C THR A 150 39.33 7.06 -7.67
N THR A 151 39.77 5.91 -8.20
CA THR A 151 41.05 5.31 -7.73
C THR A 151 41.86 4.49 -8.75
N GLU A 152 41.24 3.69 -9.61
CA GLU A 152 41.98 2.79 -10.51
C GLU A 152 42.24 3.38 -11.90
N GLN A 153 41.30 4.12 -12.48
CA GLN A 153 41.48 4.68 -13.83
C GLN A 153 42.56 5.78 -13.88
N THR A 154 42.84 6.45 -12.75
CA THR A 154 44.02 7.32 -12.56
C THR A 154 45.35 6.55 -12.69
N LYS A 155 45.37 5.24 -12.38
CA LYS A 155 46.54 4.37 -12.60
C LYS A 155 46.59 3.84 -14.03
N MET A 156 45.44 3.59 -14.66
CA MET A 156 45.37 3.05 -16.03
C MET A 156 45.85 4.03 -17.11
N MET A 157 45.93 5.33 -16.83
CA MET A 157 46.65 6.29 -17.69
C MET A 157 48.17 6.05 -17.76
N ILE A 158 48.74 5.19 -16.90
CA ILE A 158 50.18 4.89 -16.86
C ILE A 158 50.45 3.37 -16.94
N SER A 159 49.73 2.65 -17.80
CA SER A 159 50.26 1.41 -18.40
C SER A 159 49.50 0.99 -19.65
N GLY A 160 50.10 1.23 -20.82
CA GLY A 160 49.83 0.43 -22.00
C GLY A 160 51.09 -0.33 -22.39
N ILE A 161 51.03 -1.67 -22.47
CA ILE A 161 51.89 -2.56 -23.29
C ILE A 161 51.41 -4.02 -23.15
N THR A 162 51.18 -4.70 -24.29
CA THR A 162 50.95 -6.17 -24.50
C THR A 162 49.76 -6.83 -23.75
N GLN A 163 48.81 -7.48 -24.44
CA GLN A 163 48.87 -8.87 -24.98
C GLN A 163 49.10 -9.96 -23.89
N SER A 164 48.52 -11.17 -23.93
CA SER A 164 47.93 -11.88 -25.08
C SER A 164 46.99 -13.06 -24.69
N LEU A 165 45.97 -13.29 -25.54
CA LEU A 165 45.49 -14.60 -26.05
C LEU A 165 44.96 -15.73 -25.13
N ASN A 166 43.71 -16.11 -25.45
CA ASN A 166 43.22 -17.46 -25.82
C ASN A 166 42.85 -18.54 -24.78
N SER A 167 41.59 -18.98 -24.91
CA SER A 167 41.07 -20.38 -24.90
C SER A 167 41.06 -21.20 -23.58
N GLY A 168 40.11 -22.12 -23.38
CA GLY A 168 38.90 -22.43 -24.17
C GLY A 168 38.30 -23.83 -23.92
N PHE A 169 37.18 -24.13 -24.59
CA PHE A 169 36.56 -25.45 -24.82
C PHE A 169 36.02 -26.31 -23.63
N SER A 170 34.71 -26.14 -23.39
CA SER A 170 33.65 -27.14 -23.66
C SER A 170 33.96 -28.65 -23.72
N GLN A 171 33.25 -29.45 -22.91
CA GLN A 171 32.25 -30.51 -23.26
C GLN A 171 31.84 -31.27 -21.97
N GLY A 172 30.57 -31.63 -21.71
CA GLY A 172 29.82 -32.78 -22.28
C GLY A 172 29.63 -33.86 -21.17
N ILE A 173 28.70 -34.83 -21.12
CA ILE A 173 27.56 -35.37 -21.92
C ILE A 173 26.70 -36.17 -20.87
N SER A 174 25.39 -35.92 -20.63
CA SER A 174 24.15 -36.35 -21.36
C SER A 174 23.53 -37.71 -20.91
N MET A 175 22.33 -38.02 -21.45
CA MET A 175 21.47 -39.23 -21.28
C MET A 175 20.58 -39.26 -20.01
N GLY A 176 19.33 -39.75 -20.01
CA GLY A 176 18.44 -40.36 -21.04
C GLY A 176 17.11 -40.82 -20.38
N LEU A 177 16.02 -41.30 -21.03
CA LEU A 177 15.66 -41.56 -22.45
C LEU A 177 14.10 -41.69 -22.60
N THR A 178 13.59 -41.83 -23.83
CA THR A 178 12.15 -41.99 -24.25
C THR A 178 11.91 -43.45 -24.76
N PRO A 179 11.05 -43.87 -25.76
CA PRO A 179 9.93 -43.26 -26.55
C PRO A 179 8.70 -44.17 -26.91
N GLY A 180 7.73 -43.62 -27.69
CA GLY A 180 6.65 -44.28 -28.47
C GLY A 180 5.76 -43.23 -29.21
N LEU A 181 5.23 -43.30 -30.45
CA LEU A 181 5.06 -44.30 -31.56
C LEU A 181 3.77 -45.17 -31.50
N THR A 182 2.92 -45.40 -32.54
CA THR A 182 2.82 -44.87 -33.95
C THR A 182 1.47 -45.18 -34.68
N THR A 183 1.06 -44.32 -35.64
CA THR A 183 0.24 -44.56 -36.89
C THR A 183 -1.21 -45.11 -36.91
N GLY A 184 -2.05 -44.63 -37.87
CA GLY A 184 -3.25 -45.33 -38.41
C GLY A 184 -4.31 -44.42 -39.09
N SER A 185 -4.95 -44.84 -40.20
CA SER A 185 -6.06 -44.10 -40.86
C SER A 185 -6.86 -44.89 -41.93
N LEU A 186 -8.10 -44.44 -42.24
CA LEU A 186 -8.96 -44.64 -43.45
C LEU A 186 -9.76 -45.95 -43.75
N VAL A 187 -11.08 -45.76 -43.94
CA VAL A 187 -12.01 -46.37 -44.97
C VAL A 187 -12.82 -47.68 -44.70
N SER A 188 -14.06 -47.68 -45.23
CA SER A 188 -15.18 -48.67 -45.22
C SER A 188 -15.14 -49.65 -46.43
N PRO A 189 -16.23 -50.32 -46.92
CA PRO A 189 -17.46 -50.90 -46.33
C PRO A 189 -17.69 -52.40 -46.77
N GLY A 190 -18.82 -53.06 -46.42
CA GLY A 190 -19.27 -54.31 -47.10
C GLY A 190 -20.34 -55.18 -46.41
N SER A 191 -21.12 -55.94 -47.19
CA SER A 191 -22.15 -56.93 -46.78
C SER A 191 -21.64 -58.40 -46.91
N THR A 192 -22.31 -59.52 -46.60
CA THR A 192 -23.73 -59.93 -46.80
C THR A 192 -24.05 -61.30 -46.13
N PHE A 193 -25.32 -61.59 -45.81
CA PHE A 193 -26.12 -62.84 -46.10
C PHE A 193 -26.98 -63.50 -45.00
N THR A 194 -28.21 -63.88 -45.44
CA THR A 194 -29.19 -64.89 -44.93
C THR A 194 -29.73 -64.76 -43.49
N SER A 195 -30.92 -65.27 -43.13
CA SER A 195 -31.85 -66.21 -43.82
C SER A 195 -33.33 -65.76 -43.73
N SER A 196 -34.27 -66.60 -44.21
CA SER A 196 -35.66 -66.23 -44.54
C SER A 196 -36.71 -67.20 -43.98
N LEU A 197 -37.98 -66.75 -43.90
CA LEU A 197 -39.18 -67.60 -43.96
C LEU A 197 -40.45 -66.76 -44.20
N GLY A 198 -41.54 -67.39 -44.66
CA GLY A 198 -42.87 -66.79 -44.85
C GLY A 198 -43.77 -67.66 -45.75
N SER A 199 -45.10 -67.44 -45.74
CA SER A 199 -46.09 -67.84 -46.77
C SER A 199 -47.53 -67.55 -46.33
N SER A 200 -48.47 -67.49 -47.28
CA SER A 200 -49.93 -67.37 -47.07
C SER A 200 -50.67 -68.54 -47.76
N LEU A 201 -51.94 -68.78 -47.41
CA LEU A 201 -52.78 -69.85 -48.00
C LEU A 201 -54.26 -69.44 -48.19
N MET A 202 -54.99 -70.26 -48.97
CA MET A 202 -56.29 -69.97 -49.61
C MET A 202 -57.52 -70.66 -48.96
N PRO A 203 -58.77 -70.27 -49.30
CA PRO A 203 -60.02 -70.82 -48.75
C PRO A 203 -60.69 -71.92 -49.62
N GLY A 204 -61.84 -72.46 -49.18
CA GLY A 204 -62.73 -73.30 -50.01
C GLY A 204 -64.05 -73.73 -49.33
N LEU A 205 -65.13 -73.94 -50.12
CA LEU A 205 -66.45 -74.48 -49.71
C LEU A 205 -67.30 -74.92 -50.94
N THR A 206 -68.13 -75.98 -50.84
CA THR A 206 -69.04 -76.51 -51.90
C THR A 206 -70.34 -77.18 -51.26
N PRO A 207 -71.30 -77.89 -51.95
CA PRO A 207 -72.73 -77.44 -52.04
C PRO A 207 -73.88 -78.48 -51.78
N GLY A 208 -75.17 -78.15 -52.02
CA GLY A 208 -76.38 -79.04 -51.91
C GLY A 208 -77.70 -78.48 -52.57
N MET A 209 -78.79 -79.28 -52.75
CA MET A 209 -80.00 -78.93 -53.60
C MET A 209 -81.39 -79.64 -53.33
N LEU A 210 -82.52 -78.99 -53.76
CA LEU A 210 -83.89 -79.50 -54.20
C LEU A 210 -84.85 -80.25 -53.20
N PRO A 211 -86.14 -80.68 -53.51
CA PRO A 211 -87.34 -80.21 -54.33
C PRO A 211 -88.70 -80.21 -53.49
N GLY A 212 -90.00 -80.17 -53.94
CA GLY A 212 -90.74 -79.79 -55.18
C GLY A 212 -92.18 -80.40 -55.46
N SER A 213 -93.30 -79.63 -55.35
CA SER A 213 -94.69 -79.74 -55.99
C SER A 213 -95.75 -80.86 -55.70
N ILE A 214 -97.08 -80.61 -55.91
CA ILE A 214 -98.22 -81.51 -56.41
C ILE A 214 -99.68 -80.88 -56.37
N GLN A 215 -100.69 -81.47 -57.06
CA GLN A 215 -102.11 -81.00 -57.33
C GLN A 215 -103.25 -82.02 -56.96
N SER A 216 -104.58 -81.70 -57.04
CA SER A 216 -105.70 -82.69 -57.25
C SER A 216 -107.15 -82.13 -57.59
N TYR A 217 -108.20 -82.99 -57.66
CA TYR A 217 -109.37 -82.95 -58.61
C TYR A 217 -110.85 -82.86 -58.06
N VAL A 218 -111.70 -81.99 -58.68
CA VAL A 218 -112.98 -82.24 -59.45
C VAL A 218 -114.27 -82.98 -58.90
N ILE A 219 -115.38 -82.20 -58.74
CA ILE A 219 -116.85 -82.35 -59.15
C ILE A 219 -117.85 -83.43 -58.60
N ARG A 220 -119.10 -82.99 -58.28
CA ARG A 220 -120.41 -83.66 -58.60
C ARG A 220 -121.68 -82.73 -58.61
N LYS A 221 -122.68 -83.06 -59.46
CA LYS A 221 -124.11 -82.60 -59.61
C LYS A 221 -124.48 -81.08 -59.78
N PRO A 222 -125.35 -80.66 -60.76
CA PRO A 222 -125.51 -79.23 -61.13
C PRO A 222 -126.37 -78.32 -60.24
N LEU A 223 -127.59 -78.71 -59.85
CA LEU A 223 -128.48 -77.79 -59.10
C LEU A 223 -128.03 -77.57 -57.65
N GLY A 224 -127.41 -78.60 -57.06
CA GLY A 224 -126.70 -78.50 -55.78
C GLY A 224 -125.41 -77.70 -55.89
N LYS A 225 -124.67 -77.82 -57.02
CA LYS A 225 -123.52 -76.95 -57.34
C LYS A 225 -123.89 -75.47 -57.20
N THR A 226 -124.96 -74.99 -57.83
CA THR A 226 -125.30 -73.55 -57.80
C THR A 226 -125.57 -73.01 -56.38
N LEU A 227 -126.15 -73.82 -55.48
CA LEU A 227 -126.29 -73.46 -54.07
C LEU A 227 -124.94 -73.48 -53.35
N ALA A 228 -124.23 -74.61 -53.39
CA ALA A 228 -122.91 -74.76 -52.76
C ALA A 228 -121.86 -73.75 -53.28
N MET A 229 -122.01 -73.27 -54.53
CA MET A 229 -121.22 -72.20 -55.13
C MET A 229 -121.58 -70.82 -54.58
N SER A 230 -122.86 -70.56 -54.25
CA SER A 230 -123.26 -69.34 -53.55
C SER A 230 -122.81 -69.39 -52.08
N ASP A 231 -122.96 -70.55 -51.43
CA ASP A 231 -122.48 -70.79 -50.07
C ASP A 231 -120.95 -70.64 -49.97
N PHE A 232 -120.19 -71.11 -50.97
CA PHE A 232 -118.75 -70.87 -51.11
C PHE A 232 -118.43 -69.38 -51.27
N ILE A 233 -119.09 -68.67 -52.20
CA ILE A 233 -118.87 -67.23 -52.37
C ILE A 233 -119.22 -66.45 -51.09
N ASN A 234 -120.31 -66.80 -50.42
CA ASN A 234 -120.73 -66.14 -49.18
C ASN A 234 -119.74 -66.44 -48.03
N GLY A 235 -119.30 -67.69 -47.88
CA GLY A 235 -118.32 -68.10 -46.88
C GLY A 235 -116.96 -67.43 -47.08
N ILE A 236 -116.46 -67.36 -48.32
CA ILE A 236 -115.20 -66.69 -48.63
C ILE A 236 -115.31 -65.17 -48.51
N ASN A 237 -116.45 -64.53 -48.85
CA ASN A 237 -116.66 -63.11 -48.55
C ASN A 237 -116.61 -62.84 -47.03
N VAL A 238 -117.36 -63.62 -46.24
CA VAL A 238 -117.35 -63.50 -44.76
C VAL A 238 -115.94 -63.72 -44.21
N GLN A 239 -115.17 -64.66 -44.76
CA GLN A 239 -113.77 -64.88 -44.39
C GLN A 239 -112.86 -63.71 -44.79
N LEU A 240 -113.06 -63.08 -45.94
CA LEU A 240 -112.30 -61.89 -46.37
C LEU A 240 -112.63 -60.66 -45.51
N ASP A 241 -113.89 -60.49 -45.11
CA ASP A 241 -114.37 -59.41 -44.25
C ASP A 241 -113.96 -59.58 -42.78
N GLN A 242 -113.79 -60.83 -42.31
CA GLN A 242 -113.42 -61.15 -40.91
C GLN A 242 -111.92 -61.42 -40.70
N THR A 243 -111.12 -61.56 -41.75
CA THR A 243 -109.67 -61.81 -41.58
C THR A 243 -108.91 -60.53 -41.27
N GLU A 244 -108.01 -60.62 -40.30
CA GLU A 244 -107.17 -59.50 -39.86
C GLU A 244 -106.09 -59.13 -40.90
N TRP A 245 -105.40 -58.01 -40.63
CA TRP A 245 -104.38 -57.45 -41.52
C TRP A 245 -102.94 -57.74 -41.06
N GLY A 246 -102.75 -58.19 -39.82
CA GLY A 246 -101.45 -58.36 -39.18
C GLY A 246 -101.01 -57.12 -38.39
N SER A 247 -100.45 -57.36 -37.21
CA SER A 247 -99.86 -56.37 -36.30
C SER A 247 -98.36 -56.13 -36.53
N ASP A 248 -97.70 -57.06 -37.22
CA ASP A 248 -96.25 -57.22 -37.28
C ASP A 248 -95.86 -57.93 -38.59
N LEU A 249 -94.58 -57.86 -38.97
CA LEU A 249 -94.09 -58.40 -40.24
C LEU A 249 -94.43 -59.90 -40.45
N PRO A 250 -94.16 -60.83 -39.52
CA PRO A 250 -94.51 -62.24 -39.70
C PRO A 250 -96.02 -62.48 -39.87
N SER A 251 -96.86 -61.74 -39.13
CA SER A 251 -98.32 -61.84 -39.28
C SER A 251 -98.79 -61.29 -40.63
N VAL A 252 -98.26 -60.15 -41.09
CA VAL A 252 -98.55 -59.57 -42.41
C VAL A 252 -98.12 -60.54 -43.54
N GLU A 253 -96.95 -61.16 -43.42
CA GLU A 253 -96.46 -62.18 -44.37
C GLU A 253 -97.36 -63.42 -44.40
N MET A 254 -97.75 -63.93 -43.23
CA MET A 254 -98.70 -65.04 -43.10
C MET A 254 -100.06 -64.69 -43.70
N HIS A 255 -100.60 -63.50 -43.44
CA HIS A 255 -101.88 -63.07 -44.03
C HIS A 255 -101.78 -62.87 -45.54
N LEU A 256 -100.68 -62.33 -46.05
CA LEU A 256 -100.43 -62.17 -47.48
C LEU A 256 -100.33 -63.54 -48.20
N GLU A 257 -99.60 -64.51 -47.65
CA GLU A 257 -99.46 -65.83 -48.28
C GLU A 257 -100.76 -66.66 -48.20
N ASN A 258 -101.45 -66.63 -47.05
CA ASN A 258 -102.79 -67.20 -46.92
C ASN A 258 -103.77 -66.54 -47.90
N HIS A 259 -103.70 -65.22 -48.09
CA HIS A 259 -104.55 -64.51 -49.04
C HIS A 259 -104.20 -64.84 -50.49
N LYS A 260 -102.93 -65.02 -50.87
CA LYS A 260 -102.57 -65.53 -52.22
C LYS A 260 -103.21 -66.88 -52.50
N SER A 261 -103.22 -67.78 -51.52
CA SER A 261 -103.86 -69.10 -51.65
C SER A 261 -105.39 -68.98 -51.83
N VAL A 262 -106.05 -68.15 -51.01
CA VAL A 262 -107.49 -67.86 -51.13
C VAL A 262 -107.81 -67.16 -52.46
N HIS A 263 -106.97 -66.21 -52.90
CA HIS A 263 -107.15 -65.49 -54.16
C HIS A 263 -107.01 -66.42 -55.36
N GLY A 264 -106.02 -67.31 -55.36
CA GLY A 264 -105.87 -68.37 -56.37
C GLY A 264 -107.10 -69.27 -56.43
N ALA A 265 -107.62 -69.72 -55.28
CA ALA A 265 -108.85 -70.51 -55.21
C ALA A 265 -110.09 -69.76 -55.74
N ILE A 266 -110.17 -68.43 -55.54
CA ILE A 266 -111.21 -67.58 -56.15
C ILE A 266 -111.03 -67.51 -57.67
N GLU A 267 -109.81 -67.31 -58.20
CA GLU A 267 -109.59 -67.26 -59.64
C GLU A 267 -109.83 -68.63 -60.34
N GLU A 268 -109.47 -69.75 -59.69
CA GLU A 268 -109.82 -71.10 -60.16
C GLU A 268 -111.34 -71.34 -60.17
N PHE A 269 -112.07 -70.80 -59.18
CA PHE A 269 -113.53 -70.88 -59.13
C PHE A 269 -114.21 -70.21 -60.34
N GLN A 270 -113.54 -69.28 -61.06
CA GLN A 270 -114.02 -68.78 -62.35
C GLN A 270 -114.29 -69.91 -63.37
N MET A 271 -113.56 -71.02 -63.30
CA MET A 271 -113.79 -72.18 -64.17
C MET A 271 -115.07 -72.93 -63.78
N SER A 272 -115.38 -73.02 -62.48
CA SER A 272 -116.66 -73.58 -62.01
C SER A 272 -117.86 -72.74 -62.45
N LEU A 273 -117.71 -71.40 -62.54
CA LEU A 273 -118.74 -70.53 -63.14
C LEU A 273 -118.90 -70.75 -64.64
N LYS A 274 -117.80 -70.93 -65.40
CA LYS A 274 -117.86 -71.28 -66.82
C LYS A 274 -118.57 -72.62 -67.04
N GLU A 275 -118.33 -73.63 -66.20
CA GLU A 275 -119.08 -74.90 -66.22
C GLU A 275 -120.57 -74.72 -65.92
N ALA A 276 -120.93 -73.89 -64.93
CA ALA A 276 -122.33 -73.60 -64.61
C ALA A 276 -123.04 -72.91 -65.79
N LYS A 277 -122.34 -72.01 -66.50
CA LYS A 277 -122.85 -71.33 -67.71
C LYS A 277 -122.98 -72.27 -68.91
N ILE A 278 -122.06 -73.22 -69.09
CA ILE A 278 -122.21 -74.30 -70.07
C ILE A 278 -123.41 -75.20 -69.72
N SER A 279 -123.66 -75.43 -68.42
CA SER A 279 -124.81 -76.21 -67.94
C SER A 279 -126.16 -75.52 -68.20
N GLU A 280 -126.22 -74.18 -68.13
CA GLU A 280 -127.41 -73.39 -68.48
C GLU A 280 -127.83 -73.60 -69.94
N ILE A 281 -126.86 -73.65 -70.87
CA ILE A 281 -127.11 -73.85 -72.30
C ILE A 281 -127.87 -75.15 -72.54
N GLN A 282 -127.54 -76.20 -71.79
CA GLN A 282 -128.10 -77.56 -71.92
C GLN A 282 -129.49 -77.76 -71.27
N MET A 283 -130.04 -76.76 -70.55
CA MET A 283 -131.36 -76.88 -69.91
C MET A 283 -132.54 -76.53 -70.83
N THR A 284 -133.65 -77.24 -70.64
CA THR A 284 -134.97 -76.97 -71.24
C THR A 284 -135.83 -76.04 -70.37
N GLN A 285 -136.82 -75.39 -71.01
CA GLN A 285 -137.84 -74.61 -70.30
C GLN A 285 -138.80 -75.53 -69.54
N PRO A 286 -139.31 -75.18 -68.34
CA PRO A 286 -139.25 -73.83 -67.71
C PRO A 286 -138.08 -73.60 -66.75
N LEU A 287 -137.30 -74.63 -66.42
CA LEU A 287 -136.26 -74.55 -65.38
C LEU A 287 -135.14 -73.56 -65.71
N LYS A 288 -134.85 -73.36 -67.01
CA LYS A 288 -133.78 -72.50 -67.50
C LYS A 288 -133.87 -71.05 -66.99
N LEU A 289 -135.06 -70.44 -66.94
CA LEU A 289 -135.22 -69.05 -66.51
C LEU A 289 -134.82 -68.83 -65.04
N SER A 290 -135.26 -69.71 -64.13
CA SER A 290 -134.89 -69.61 -62.71
C SER A 290 -133.42 -69.95 -62.45
N TYR A 291 -132.82 -70.82 -63.28
CA TYR A 291 -131.38 -71.10 -63.24
C TYR A 291 -130.56 -69.88 -63.70
N SER A 292 -130.97 -69.26 -64.82
CA SER A 292 -130.32 -68.07 -65.40
C SER A 292 -130.30 -66.89 -64.43
N GLU A 293 -131.43 -66.59 -63.78
CA GLU A 293 -131.52 -65.52 -62.78
C GLU A 293 -130.59 -65.76 -61.57
N LYS A 294 -130.50 -67.02 -61.11
CA LYS A 294 -129.59 -67.42 -60.02
C LYS A 294 -128.12 -67.35 -60.45
N LEU A 295 -127.80 -67.76 -61.68
CA LEU A 295 -126.45 -67.70 -62.22
C LEU A 295 -125.99 -66.25 -62.44
N GLY A 296 -126.85 -65.36 -62.94
CA GLY A 296 -126.52 -63.93 -63.07
C GLY A 296 -126.27 -63.24 -61.72
N LYS A 297 -127.04 -63.60 -60.68
CA LYS A 297 -126.77 -63.17 -59.30
C LYS A 297 -125.43 -63.73 -58.80
N LEU A 298 -125.11 -65.00 -59.10
CA LEU A 298 -123.86 -65.65 -58.73
C LEU A 298 -122.64 -65.02 -59.42
N GLU A 299 -122.74 -64.67 -60.71
CA GLU A 299 -121.70 -63.93 -61.44
C GLU A 299 -121.50 -62.51 -60.87
N SER A 300 -122.58 -61.83 -60.45
CA SER A 300 -122.50 -60.52 -59.78
C SER A 300 -121.93 -60.60 -58.35
N GLN A 301 -122.20 -61.68 -57.62
CA GLN A 301 -121.57 -61.96 -56.32
C GLN A 301 -120.08 -62.27 -56.50
N TYR A 302 -119.73 -63.10 -57.50
CA TYR A 302 -118.34 -63.43 -57.82
C TYR A 302 -117.54 -62.21 -58.31
N GLY A 303 -118.10 -61.36 -59.18
CA GLY A 303 -117.43 -60.15 -59.66
C GLY A 303 -117.09 -59.19 -58.52
N ARG A 304 -117.97 -59.09 -57.51
CA ARG A 304 -117.69 -58.32 -56.27
C ARG A 304 -116.64 -59.02 -55.40
N LEU A 305 -116.77 -60.33 -55.15
CA LEU A 305 -115.78 -61.11 -54.42
C LEU A 305 -114.37 -60.98 -55.02
N LEU A 306 -114.23 -61.12 -56.34
CA LEU A 306 -112.95 -61.01 -57.04
C LEU A 306 -112.37 -59.59 -56.92
N ASN A 307 -113.20 -58.55 -57.01
CA ASN A 307 -112.75 -57.17 -56.84
C ASN A 307 -112.31 -56.89 -55.39
N SER A 308 -113.09 -57.34 -54.39
CA SER A 308 -112.71 -57.26 -52.97
C SER A 308 -111.42 -58.04 -52.71
N SER A 309 -111.25 -59.22 -53.29
CA SER A 309 -110.06 -60.05 -53.16
C SER A 309 -108.82 -59.42 -53.81
N ARG A 310 -108.96 -58.73 -54.95
CA ARG A 310 -107.86 -57.99 -55.59
C ARG A 310 -107.49 -56.72 -54.80
N ASN A 311 -108.46 -56.05 -54.20
CA ASN A 311 -108.20 -54.95 -53.29
C ASN A 311 -107.49 -55.44 -52.01
N ARG A 312 -107.97 -56.55 -51.40
CA ARG A 312 -107.33 -57.22 -50.25
C ARG A 312 -105.88 -57.62 -50.57
N GLN A 313 -105.63 -58.15 -51.78
CA GLN A 313 -104.28 -58.44 -52.30
C GLN A 313 -103.41 -57.17 -52.33
N LYS A 314 -103.82 -56.13 -53.09
CA LYS A 314 -103.06 -54.86 -53.21
C LYS A 314 -102.77 -54.25 -51.83
N TYR A 315 -103.75 -54.26 -50.93
CA TYR A 315 -103.59 -53.71 -49.58
C TYR A 315 -102.63 -54.55 -48.71
N LEU A 316 -102.65 -55.88 -48.80
CA LEU A 316 -101.67 -56.73 -48.10
C LEU A 316 -100.26 -56.59 -48.69
N GLU A 317 -100.12 -56.42 -50.00
CA GLU A 317 -98.83 -56.18 -50.67
C GLU A 317 -98.26 -54.80 -50.31
N ASN A 318 -99.07 -53.73 -50.37
CA ASN A 318 -98.69 -52.39 -49.92
C ASN A 318 -98.27 -52.37 -48.44
N LEU A 319 -99.02 -53.09 -47.58
CA LEU A 319 -98.74 -53.21 -46.15
C LEU A 319 -97.43 -53.97 -45.90
N HIS A 320 -97.21 -55.09 -46.59
CA HIS A 320 -95.97 -55.87 -46.48
C HIS A 320 -94.75 -55.03 -46.87
N GLU A 321 -94.80 -54.35 -48.01
CA GLU A 321 -93.67 -53.57 -48.51
C GLU A 321 -93.34 -52.37 -47.58
N PHE A 322 -94.35 -51.77 -46.96
CA PHE A 322 -94.17 -50.76 -45.91
C PHE A 322 -93.62 -51.35 -44.61
N VAL A 323 -94.28 -52.37 -44.05
CA VAL A 323 -93.92 -52.98 -42.75
C VAL A 323 -92.55 -53.64 -42.80
N SER A 324 -92.17 -54.28 -43.92
CA SER A 324 -90.83 -54.83 -44.13
C SER A 324 -89.77 -53.74 -44.13
N SER A 325 -90.01 -52.64 -44.86
CA SER A 325 -89.08 -51.48 -44.89
C SER A 325 -88.95 -50.83 -43.52
N ALA A 326 -90.06 -50.59 -42.83
CA ALA A 326 -90.09 -50.02 -41.49
C ALA A 326 -89.38 -50.91 -40.45
N THR A 327 -89.62 -52.22 -40.51
CA THR A 327 -88.97 -53.20 -39.63
C THR A 327 -87.45 -53.21 -39.84
N ARG A 328 -86.97 -53.13 -41.09
CA ARG A 328 -85.53 -53.10 -41.39
C ARG A 328 -84.83 -51.88 -40.79
N GLU A 329 -85.37 -50.67 -40.98
CA GLU A 329 -84.75 -49.47 -40.41
C GLU A 329 -84.91 -49.41 -38.88
N LEU A 330 -86.00 -49.95 -38.31
CA LEU A 330 -86.17 -50.09 -36.85
C LEU A 330 -85.14 -51.03 -36.22
N ILE A 331 -84.83 -52.16 -36.85
CA ILE A 331 -83.77 -53.08 -36.37
C ILE A 331 -82.43 -52.36 -36.35
N TRP A 332 -82.06 -51.65 -37.43
CA TRP A 332 -80.80 -50.89 -37.49
C TRP A 332 -80.71 -49.80 -36.42
N LEU A 333 -81.82 -49.06 -36.16
CA LEU A 333 -81.84 -48.08 -35.06
C LEU A 333 -81.68 -48.73 -33.68
N ASN A 334 -82.28 -49.90 -33.45
CA ASN A 334 -82.12 -50.65 -32.20
C ASN A 334 -80.69 -51.19 -32.03
N GLU A 335 -80.05 -51.68 -33.10
CA GLU A 335 -78.64 -52.10 -33.09
C GLU A 335 -77.71 -50.95 -32.67
N LYS A 336 -77.95 -49.74 -33.18
CA LYS A 336 -77.19 -48.53 -32.79
C LYS A 336 -77.53 -48.04 -31.38
N GLU A 337 -78.79 -48.12 -30.94
CA GLU A 337 -79.16 -47.87 -29.54
C GLU A 337 -78.39 -48.78 -28.58
N GLU A 338 -78.38 -50.09 -28.83
CA GLU A 338 -77.73 -51.06 -27.95
C GLU A 338 -76.21 -50.85 -27.85
N GLU A 339 -75.53 -50.48 -28.94
CA GLU A 339 -74.10 -50.17 -28.93
C GLU A 339 -73.77 -48.92 -28.08
N GLU A 340 -74.55 -47.83 -28.20
CA GLU A 340 -74.32 -46.61 -27.41
C GLU A 340 -74.73 -46.75 -25.94
N VAL A 341 -75.84 -47.43 -25.65
CA VAL A 341 -76.34 -47.66 -24.29
C VAL A 341 -75.44 -48.61 -23.50
N ALA A 342 -74.71 -49.52 -24.17
CA ALA A 342 -73.75 -50.42 -23.53
C ALA A 342 -72.35 -49.81 -23.28
N TYR A 343 -72.04 -48.64 -23.87
CA TYR A 343 -70.69 -48.11 -23.95
C TYR A 343 -70.05 -47.74 -22.59
N ASP A 344 -68.71 -47.75 -22.52
CA ASP A 344 -67.99 -47.39 -21.31
C ASP A 344 -67.70 -45.89 -21.20
N TRP A 345 -68.43 -45.22 -20.32
CA TRP A 345 -68.16 -43.83 -19.97
C TRP A 345 -67.42 -43.66 -18.62
N SER A 346 -66.98 -44.77 -17.99
CA SER A 346 -66.24 -44.74 -16.71
C SER A 346 -64.74 -44.44 -16.86
N ASP A 347 -64.06 -44.21 -15.73
CA ASP A 347 -62.63 -43.89 -15.66
C ASP A 347 -61.71 -45.01 -16.20
N ARG A 348 -62.23 -46.24 -16.33
CA ARG A 348 -61.52 -47.37 -16.93
C ARG A 348 -61.27 -47.25 -18.43
N ASN A 349 -62.06 -46.43 -19.13
CA ASN A 349 -61.98 -46.29 -20.57
C ASN A 349 -61.35 -44.96 -21.00
N SER A 350 -60.02 -44.94 -21.05
CA SER A 350 -59.24 -43.81 -21.57
C SER A 350 -59.28 -43.67 -23.11
N SER A 351 -59.98 -44.54 -23.84
CA SER A 351 -59.96 -44.58 -25.32
C SER A 351 -60.87 -43.54 -26.00
N ILE A 352 -61.12 -42.41 -25.34
CA ILE A 352 -62.06 -41.34 -25.76
C ILE A 352 -61.83 -40.89 -27.21
N SER A 353 -60.57 -40.75 -27.66
CA SER A 353 -60.26 -40.45 -29.07
C SER A 353 -60.89 -41.45 -30.03
N LYS A 354 -60.75 -42.76 -29.77
CA LYS A 354 -61.32 -43.81 -30.64
C LYS A 354 -62.85 -43.76 -30.67
N LYS A 355 -63.50 -43.42 -29.55
CA LYS A 355 -64.96 -43.28 -29.50
C LYS A 355 -65.44 -42.01 -30.21
N ARG A 356 -64.70 -40.90 -30.11
CA ARG A 356 -64.98 -39.68 -30.88
C ARG A 356 -64.91 -39.96 -32.38
N ASP A 357 -63.86 -40.67 -32.80
CA ASP A 357 -63.63 -40.96 -34.21
C ASP A 357 -64.73 -41.92 -34.75
N TYR A 358 -65.07 -42.99 -34.00
CA TYR A 358 -66.27 -43.82 -34.26
C TYR A 358 -67.57 -42.99 -34.31
N HIS A 359 -67.75 -42.04 -33.39
CA HIS A 359 -69.00 -41.29 -33.29
C HIS A 359 -69.17 -40.33 -34.46
N ALA A 360 -68.09 -39.74 -34.98
CA ALA A 360 -68.12 -38.97 -36.21
C ALA A 360 -68.51 -39.84 -37.43
N ASP A 361 -68.06 -41.09 -37.49
CA ASP A 361 -68.51 -42.06 -38.51
C ASP A 361 -70.00 -42.43 -38.33
N LEU A 362 -70.47 -42.64 -37.10
CA LEU A 362 -71.89 -42.90 -36.80
C LEU A 362 -72.81 -41.72 -37.17
N MET A 363 -72.39 -40.48 -36.90
CA MET A 363 -73.17 -39.30 -37.28
C MET A 363 -73.33 -39.19 -38.81
N ARG A 364 -72.28 -39.51 -39.58
CA ARG A 364 -72.36 -39.61 -41.04
C ARG A 364 -73.29 -40.76 -41.49
N GLU A 365 -73.24 -41.93 -40.84
CA GLU A 365 -74.19 -43.02 -41.13
C GLU A 365 -75.64 -42.60 -40.86
N LEU A 366 -75.90 -41.78 -39.84
CA LEU A 366 -77.24 -41.25 -39.54
C LEU A 366 -77.69 -40.22 -40.58
N GLU A 367 -76.82 -39.30 -41.02
CA GLU A 367 -77.10 -38.35 -42.11
C GLU A 367 -77.46 -39.09 -43.42
N GLU A 368 -76.74 -40.16 -43.76
CA GLU A 368 -77.05 -41.00 -44.92
C GLU A 368 -78.39 -41.76 -44.77
N ARG A 369 -78.78 -42.12 -43.53
CA ARG A 369 -80.00 -42.89 -43.22
C ARG A 369 -81.26 -42.05 -43.04
N GLU A 370 -81.15 -40.77 -42.71
CA GLU A 370 -82.31 -39.87 -42.55
C GLU A 370 -83.23 -39.94 -43.78
N MET A 371 -82.64 -39.91 -44.99
CA MET A 371 -83.38 -39.97 -46.25
C MET A 371 -84.16 -41.29 -46.45
N ALA A 372 -83.62 -42.42 -45.95
CA ALA A 372 -84.31 -43.71 -46.00
C ALA A 372 -85.48 -43.77 -45.01
N ILE A 373 -85.25 -43.32 -43.77
CA ILE A 373 -86.25 -43.26 -42.71
C ILE A 373 -87.40 -42.32 -43.10
N LYS A 374 -87.08 -41.17 -43.68
CA LYS A 374 -88.06 -40.21 -44.22
C LYS A 374 -88.88 -40.80 -45.35
N SER A 375 -88.26 -41.50 -46.32
CA SER A 375 -88.99 -42.19 -47.39
C SER A 375 -90.02 -43.19 -46.87
N VAL A 376 -89.72 -43.90 -45.77
CA VAL A 376 -90.67 -44.82 -45.12
C VAL A 376 -91.77 -44.06 -44.35
N GLN A 377 -91.47 -42.93 -43.72
CA GLN A 377 -92.47 -42.03 -43.10
C GLN A 377 -93.44 -41.45 -44.15
N ASP A 378 -92.91 -40.90 -45.25
CA ASP A 378 -93.68 -40.35 -46.37
C ASP A 378 -94.60 -41.45 -46.98
N LYS A 379 -94.10 -42.68 -47.09
CA LYS A 379 -94.89 -43.83 -47.55
C LYS A 379 -96.01 -44.22 -46.58
N ALA A 380 -95.77 -44.16 -45.26
CA ALA A 380 -96.82 -44.36 -44.26
C ALA A 380 -97.93 -43.31 -44.42
N GLU A 381 -97.58 -42.04 -44.59
CA GLU A 381 -98.54 -40.95 -44.78
C GLU A 381 -99.36 -41.13 -46.06
N CYS A 382 -98.74 -41.52 -47.17
CA CYS A 382 -99.44 -41.84 -48.41
C CYS A 382 -100.50 -42.94 -48.22
N LEU A 383 -100.17 -44.03 -47.51
CA LEU A 383 -101.12 -45.12 -47.24
C LEU A 383 -102.25 -44.68 -46.28
N LEU A 384 -101.96 -43.81 -45.31
CA LEU A 384 -102.98 -43.25 -44.42
C LEU A 384 -103.93 -42.29 -45.16
N LEU A 385 -103.43 -41.55 -46.15
CA LEU A 385 -104.24 -40.71 -47.06
C LEU A 385 -105.09 -41.55 -48.03
N GLU A 386 -104.58 -42.68 -48.54
CA GLU A 386 -105.36 -43.67 -49.30
C GLU A 386 -106.46 -44.36 -48.45
N SER A 387 -106.58 -44.04 -47.15
CA SER A 387 -107.53 -44.66 -46.21
C SER A 387 -107.36 -46.18 -46.10
N HIS A 388 -106.11 -46.63 -46.05
CA HIS A 388 -105.75 -48.04 -46.01
C HIS A 388 -106.42 -48.81 -44.85
N PRO A 389 -107.02 -49.99 -45.07
CA PRO A 389 -107.75 -50.73 -44.04
C PRO A 389 -106.92 -51.07 -42.78
N ALA A 390 -105.64 -51.40 -42.96
CA ALA A 390 -104.70 -51.70 -41.89
C ALA A 390 -104.15 -50.44 -41.16
N ARG A 391 -105.01 -49.42 -40.97
CA ARG A 391 -104.63 -48.09 -40.48
C ARG A 391 -103.82 -48.15 -39.18
N LEU A 392 -104.29 -48.92 -38.19
CA LEU A 392 -103.69 -49.01 -36.86
C LEU A 392 -102.25 -49.54 -36.90
N THR A 393 -101.97 -50.57 -37.72
CA THR A 393 -100.62 -51.11 -37.92
C THR A 393 -99.69 -50.06 -38.54
N ILE A 394 -100.19 -49.29 -39.53
CA ILE A 394 -99.40 -48.24 -40.19
C ILE A 394 -99.11 -47.07 -39.23
N GLU A 395 -100.11 -46.62 -38.47
CA GLU A 395 -99.92 -45.57 -37.45
C GLU A 395 -98.95 -46.01 -36.34
N ALA A 396 -99.02 -47.28 -35.89
CA ALA A 396 -98.12 -47.83 -34.89
C ALA A 396 -96.66 -47.89 -35.37
N TYR A 397 -96.40 -48.44 -36.56
CA TYR A 397 -95.05 -48.48 -37.14
C TYR A 397 -94.50 -47.09 -37.44
N ARG A 398 -95.32 -46.16 -37.96
CA ARG A 398 -94.95 -44.76 -38.21
C ARG A 398 -94.53 -44.05 -36.91
N ALA A 399 -95.32 -44.22 -35.84
CA ALA A 399 -95.03 -43.65 -34.53
C ALA A 399 -93.79 -44.29 -33.87
N ALA A 400 -93.61 -45.61 -34.00
CA ALA A 400 -92.43 -46.32 -33.49
C ALA A 400 -91.15 -45.81 -34.16
N MET A 401 -91.14 -45.68 -35.49
CA MET A 401 -89.99 -45.13 -36.23
C MET A 401 -89.67 -43.69 -35.82
N GLN A 402 -90.68 -42.82 -35.68
CA GLN A 402 -90.44 -41.43 -35.26
C GLN A 402 -89.90 -41.35 -33.82
N THR A 403 -90.38 -42.23 -32.95
CA THR A 403 -89.92 -42.29 -31.54
C THR A 403 -88.48 -42.78 -31.47
N GLN A 404 -88.14 -43.87 -32.17
CA GLN A 404 -86.78 -44.42 -32.15
C GLN A 404 -85.76 -43.53 -32.87
N TRP A 405 -86.14 -42.85 -33.96
CA TRP A 405 -85.27 -41.85 -34.60
C TRP A 405 -84.93 -40.69 -33.64
N ASN A 406 -85.95 -40.11 -33.01
CA ASN A 406 -85.75 -39.03 -32.05
C ASN A 406 -84.92 -39.49 -30.84
N TRP A 407 -85.10 -40.73 -30.39
CA TRP A 407 -84.36 -41.32 -29.28
C TRP A 407 -82.88 -41.52 -29.58
N VAL A 408 -82.53 -42.08 -30.76
CA VAL A 408 -81.13 -42.22 -31.19
C VAL A 408 -80.46 -40.83 -31.28
N LEU A 409 -81.14 -39.80 -31.76
CA LEU A 409 -80.60 -38.43 -31.75
C LEU A 409 -80.37 -37.86 -30.34
N GLN A 410 -81.22 -38.18 -29.36
CA GLN A 410 -80.98 -37.83 -27.95
C GLN A 410 -79.78 -38.60 -27.36
N LEU A 411 -79.58 -39.87 -27.76
CA LEU A 411 -78.40 -40.64 -27.38
C LEU A 411 -77.11 -40.04 -27.96
N CYS A 412 -77.10 -39.64 -29.24
CA CYS A 412 -75.96 -38.95 -29.85
C CYS A 412 -75.58 -37.67 -29.07
N GLY A 413 -76.56 -36.82 -28.72
CA GLY A 413 -76.31 -35.63 -27.90
C GLY A 413 -75.76 -35.94 -26.49
N CYS A 414 -76.03 -37.13 -25.94
CA CYS A 414 -75.39 -37.60 -24.72
C CYS A 414 -73.94 -38.03 -24.96
N VAL A 415 -73.68 -38.76 -26.04
CA VAL A 415 -72.34 -39.21 -26.44
C VAL A 415 -71.40 -38.01 -26.65
N GLU A 416 -71.84 -36.97 -27.35
CA GLU A 416 -71.06 -35.72 -27.51
C GLU A 416 -70.67 -35.09 -26.16
N GLN A 417 -71.61 -35.01 -25.22
CA GLN A 417 -71.35 -34.44 -23.89
C GLN A 417 -70.36 -35.30 -23.09
N HIS A 418 -70.47 -36.63 -23.10
CA HIS A 418 -69.51 -37.52 -22.44
C HIS A 418 -68.13 -37.48 -23.10
N LEU A 419 -68.04 -37.41 -24.43
CA LEU A 419 -66.76 -37.24 -25.14
C LEU A 419 -66.04 -35.96 -24.67
N LYS A 420 -66.77 -34.86 -24.53
CA LYS A 420 -66.27 -33.57 -24.05
C LYS A 420 -65.87 -33.60 -22.57
N GLU A 421 -66.74 -34.08 -21.70
CA GLU A 421 -66.49 -34.12 -20.25
C GLU A 421 -65.38 -35.12 -19.88
N ASN A 422 -65.32 -36.29 -20.53
CA ASN A 422 -64.27 -37.29 -20.29
C ASN A 422 -62.92 -36.86 -20.86
N ALA A 423 -62.86 -36.13 -21.98
CA ALA A 423 -61.61 -35.56 -22.48
C ALA A 423 -60.98 -34.61 -21.45
N ILE A 424 -61.76 -33.66 -20.93
CA ILE A 424 -61.32 -32.70 -19.90
C ILE A 424 -60.89 -33.42 -18.61
N TYR A 425 -61.58 -34.50 -18.22
CA TYR A 425 -61.20 -35.34 -17.09
C TYR A 425 -59.81 -35.97 -17.27
N PHE A 426 -59.56 -36.66 -18.39
CA PHE A 426 -58.29 -37.36 -18.61
C PHE A 426 -57.11 -36.40 -18.86
N GLU A 427 -57.36 -35.26 -19.52
CA GLU A 427 -56.40 -34.16 -19.66
C GLU A 427 -55.97 -33.66 -18.26
N PHE A 428 -56.93 -33.24 -17.43
CA PHE A 428 -56.66 -32.74 -16.08
C PHE A 428 -55.84 -33.72 -15.22
N PHE A 429 -56.16 -35.00 -15.22
CA PHE A 429 -55.43 -36.00 -14.43
C PHE A 429 -54.04 -36.33 -15.00
N THR A 430 -53.81 -36.10 -16.30
CA THR A 430 -52.48 -36.19 -16.92
C THR A 430 -51.63 -35.00 -16.48
N ASP A 431 -52.12 -33.78 -16.69
CA ASP A 431 -51.45 -32.53 -16.30
C ASP A 431 -51.14 -32.48 -14.80
N ALA A 432 -52.07 -32.95 -13.95
CA ALA A 432 -51.89 -33.02 -12.51
C ALA A 432 -50.76 -33.98 -12.11
N LYS A 433 -50.61 -35.10 -12.82
CA LYS A 433 -49.53 -36.07 -12.60
C LYS A 433 -48.19 -35.50 -13.06
N GLU A 434 -48.13 -34.93 -14.26
CA GLU A 434 -46.90 -34.30 -14.78
C GLU A 434 -46.44 -33.15 -13.87
N SER A 435 -47.38 -32.35 -13.33
CA SER A 435 -47.10 -31.32 -12.33
C SER A 435 -46.53 -31.90 -11.02
N LEU A 436 -47.10 -33.00 -10.53
CA LEU A 436 -46.59 -33.68 -9.32
C LEU A 436 -45.20 -34.27 -9.53
N ASP A 437 -44.93 -34.86 -10.69
CA ASP A 437 -43.65 -35.52 -10.97
C ASP A 437 -42.55 -34.49 -11.30
N TYR A 438 -42.87 -33.38 -11.98
CA TYR A 438 -41.96 -32.23 -12.13
C TYR A 438 -41.55 -31.63 -10.77
N LEU A 439 -42.53 -31.34 -9.89
CA LEU A 439 -42.24 -30.72 -8.59
C LEU A 439 -41.41 -31.63 -7.67
N LYS A 440 -41.57 -32.96 -7.72
CA LYS A 440 -40.68 -33.91 -7.01
C LYS A 440 -39.25 -33.85 -7.54
N ASN A 441 -39.08 -33.88 -8.86
CA ASN A 441 -37.74 -33.84 -9.48
C ASN A 441 -37.02 -32.52 -9.13
N LEU A 442 -37.75 -31.42 -9.04
CA LEU A 442 -37.24 -30.13 -8.59
C LEU A 442 -36.90 -30.15 -7.09
N GLN A 443 -37.76 -30.73 -6.24
CA GLN A 443 -37.52 -30.93 -4.81
C GLN A 443 -36.20 -31.68 -4.55
N ASP A 444 -36.03 -32.86 -5.16
CA ASP A 444 -34.85 -33.71 -5.01
C ASP A 444 -33.58 -33.01 -5.51
N THR A 445 -33.72 -32.15 -6.52
CA THR A 445 -32.59 -31.40 -7.11
C THR A 445 -32.14 -30.28 -6.18
N ILE A 446 -33.07 -29.52 -5.60
CA ILE A 446 -32.78 -28.51 -4.56
C ILE A 446 -32.11 -29.17 -3.35
N GLN A 447 -32.63 -30.31 -2.86
CA GLN A 447 -32.05 -31.03 -1.71
C GLN A 447 -30.62 -31.53 -1.96
N ARG A 448 -30.32 -32.06 -3.16
CA ARG A 448 -28.98 -32.54 -3.51
C ARG A 448 -27.97 -31.42 -3.79
N LYS A 449 -28.41 -30.34 -4.45
CA LYS A 449 -27.54 -29.32 -5.03
C LYS A 449 -27.21 -28.19 -4.05
N TYR A 450 -28.19 -27.79 -3.23
CA TYR A 450 -28.13 -26.61 -2.36
C TYR A 450 -28.11 -26.95 -0.87
N GLY A 451 -27.46 -28.07 -0.52
CA GLY A 451 -27.03 -28.37 0.84
C GLY A 451 -25.67 -27.73 1.12
N CYS A 452 -25.56 -26.98 2.21
CA CYS A 452 -24.34 -26.25 2.59
C CYS A 452 -24.03 -26.41 4.09
N ASP A 453 -22.77 -26.22 4.44
CA ASP A 453 -22.26 -26.18 5.81
C ASP A 453 -21.12 -25.16 5.95
N ARG A 454 -20.62 -24.95 7.17
CA ARG A 454 -19.48 -24.04 7.44
C ARG A 454 -18.11 -24.54 6.93
N THR A 455 -18.05 -25.66 6.22
CA THR A 455 -16.82 -26.18 5.57
C THR A 455 -16.88 -26.07 4.04
N SER A 456 -18.03 -25.68 3.51
CA SER A 456 -18.29 -25.55 2.07
C SER A 456 -17.57 -24.33 1.50
N SER A 457 -16.75 -24.54 0.46
CA SER A 457 -15.91 -23.50 -0.16
C SER A 457 -16.72 -22.27 -0.60
N LEU A 458 -16.30 -21.08 -0.16
CA LEU A 458 -16.89 -19.78 -0.49
C LEU A 458 -17.23 -19.66 -1.99
N HIS A 459 -16.24 -19.81 -2.87
CA HIS A 459 -16.43 -19.61 -4.30
C HIS A 459 -17.51 -20.53 -4.91
N LYS A 460 -17.55 -21.79 -4.45
CA LYS A 460 -18.58 -22.75 -4.87
C LYS A 460 -19.97 -22.36 -4.33
N LEU A 461 -20.04 -21.76 -3.14
CA LEU A 461 -21.31 -21.28 -2.58
C LEU A 461 -21.81 -20.03 -3.33
N GLU A 462 -20.93 -19.14 -3.78
CA GLU A 462 -21.30 -17.99 -4.61
C GLU A 462 -21.95 -18.44 -5.92
N ASP A 463 -21.30 -19.37 -6.64
CA ASP A 463 -21.85 -20.00 -7.85
C ASP A 463 -23.24 -20.62 -7.57
N LEU A 464 -23.37 -21.41 -6.49
CA LEU A 464 -24.63 -22.08 -6.14
C LEU A 464 -25.74 -21.09 -5.69
N VAL A 465 -25.39 -20.00 -5.02
CA VAL A 465 -26.32 -18.90 -4.67
C VAL A 465 -26.86 -18.25 -5.95
N GLN A 466 -26.00 -18.00 -6.94
CA GLN A 466 -26.40 -17.42 -8.21
C GLN A 466 -27.20 -18.42 -9.08
N GLU A 467 -26.75 -19.66 -9.21
CA GLU A 467 -27.49 -20.72 -9.93
C GLU A 467 -28.88 -20.96 -9.33
N SER A 468 -29.03 -20.86 -8.00
CA SER A 468 -30.33 -21.07 -7.35
C SER A 468 -31.42 -20.05 -7.74
N MET A 469 -31.07 -18.95 -8.41
CA MET A 469 -32.07 -18.04 -9.01
C MET A 469 -32.78 -18.65 -10.22
N ASP A 470 -32.19 -19.63 -10.90
CA ASP A 470 -32.83 -20.30 -12.04
C ASP A 470 -33.97 -21.24 -11.58
N GLU A 471 -33.81 -21.95 -10.46
CA GLU A 471 -34.94 -22.69 -9.85
C GLU A 471 -36.00 -21.74 -9.25
N LYS A 472 -35.61 -20.55 -8.77
CA LYS A 472 -36.56 -19.53 -8.30
C LYS A 472 -37.46 -19.05 -9.44
N GLU A 473 -36.88 -18.72 -10.59
CA GLU A 473 -37.62 -18.24 -11.75
C GLU A 473 -38.52 -19.33 -12.33
N GLN A 474 -38.04 -20.58 -12.39
CA GLN A 474 -38.88 -21.73 -12.72
C GLN A 474 -40.09 -21.87 -11.79
N LEU A 475 -39.90 -21.75 -10.47
CA LEU A 475 -41.01 -21.79 -9.50
C LEU A 475 -42.00 -20.63 -9.70
N LEU A 476 -41.51 -19.42 -9.95
CA LEU A 476 -42.35 -18.25 -10.19
C LEU A 476 -43.21 -18.41 -11.46
N GLN A 477 -42.64 -18.92 -12.54
CA GLN A 477 -43.37 -19.22 -13.78
C GLN A 477 -44.42 -20.33 -13.56
N TYR A 478 -44.03 -21.43 -12.90
CA TYR A 478 -44.87 -22.60 -12.68
C TYR A 478 -46.07 -22.35 -11.75
N ARG A 479 -46.02 -21.30 -10.93
CA ARG A 479 -47.14 -20.82 -10.11
C ARG A 479 -48.44 -20.65 -10.91
N SER A 480 -48.33 -20.19 -12.16
CA SER A 480 -49.47 -20.00 -13.06
C SER A 480 -50.13 -21.33 -13.46
N THR A 481 -49.32 -22.36 -13.72
CA THR A 481 -49.74 -23.73 -14.02
C THR A 481 -50.53 -24.33 -12.86
N ILE A 482 -50.04 -24.21 -11.62
CA ILE A 482 -50.72 -24.78 -10.46
C ILE A 482 -52.03 -24.03 -10.16
N ALA A 483 -52.04 -22.69 -10.25
CA ALA A 483 -53.26 -21.90 -10.10
C ALA A 483 -54.33 -22.28 -11.15
N SER A 484 -53.91 -22.55 -12.40
CA SER A 484 -54.79 -23.08 -13.46
C SER A 484 -55.30 -24.48 -13.13
N LEU A 485 -54.46 -25.37 -12.60
CA LEU A 485 -54.84 -26.73 -12.18
C LEU A 485 -55.87 -26.70 -11.04
N VAL A 486 -55.64 -25.92 -9.99
CA VAL A 486 -56.56 -25.70 -8.86
C VAL A 486 -57.86 -25.01 -9.32
N GLY A 487 -57.81 -24.21 -10.38
CA GLY A 487 -58.98 -23.69 -11.07
C GLY A 487 -59.79 -24.78 -11.77
N ARG A 488 -59.18 -25.52 -12.71
CA ARG A 488 -59.82 -26.58 -13.50
C ARG A 488 -60.41 -27.69 -12.65
N ALA A 489 -59.74 -28.09 -11.55
CA ALA A 489 -60.19 -29.15 -10.63
C ALA A 489 -61.67 -29.01 -10.18
N LYS A 490 -62.15 -27.78 -10.02
CA LYS A 490 -63.52 -27.46 -9.57
C LYS A 490 -64.61 -27.82 -10.59
N ALA A 491 -64.24 -27.94 -11.88
CA ALA A 491 -65.14 -28.24 -12.99
C ALA A 491 -65.05 -29.70 -13.49
N ILE A 492 -64.20 -30.53 -12.89
CA ILE A 492 -64.02 -31.92 -13.30
C ILE A 492 -65.19 -32.80 -12.84
N VAL A 493 -65.76 -33.56 -13.77
CA VAL A 493 -66.86 -34.51 -13.53
C VAL A 493 -66.40 -35.79 -12.82
N GLN A 494 -67.34 -36.64 -12.42
CA GLN A 494 -67.05 -37.85 -11.64
C GLN A 494 -67.29 -39.13 -12.46
N LEU A 495 -66.23 -39.72 -13.03
CA LEU A 495 -66.35 -40.94 -13.85
C LEU A 495 -66.36 -42.24 -13.02
N LYS A 496 -65.74 -42.26 -11.83
CA LYS A 496 -65.68 -43.44 -10.95
C LYS A 496 -67.03 -43.97 -10.48
N PRO A 497 -68.06 -43.15 -10.14
CA PRO A 497 -69.40 -43.65 -9.83
C PRO A 497 -70.10 -44.38 -10.98
N ARG A 498 -69.62 -44.22 -12.23
CA ARG A 498 -70.19 -44.89 -13.40
C ARG A 498 -69.80 -46.37 -13.50
N ASN A 499 -68.74 -46.78 -12.80
CA ASN A 499 -68.28 -48.16 -12.74
C ASN A 499 -69.11 -48.96 -11.70
N PRO A 500 -69.76 -50.08 -12.07
CA PRO A 500 -70.52 -50.92 -11.13
C PRO A 500 -69.70 -51.47 -9.95
N GLU A 501 -68.37 -51.59 -10.07
CA GLU A 501 -67.48 -51.97 -8.96
C GLU A 501 -67.25 -50.84 -7.94
N SER A 502 -67.79 -49.65 -8.17
CA SER A 502 -67.78 -48.51 -7.26
C SER A 502 -69.13 -48.41 -6.52
N PRO A 503 -69.29 -49.05 -5.35
CA PRO A 503 -70.59 -49.14 -4.69
C PRO A 503 -71.06 -47.79 -4.15
N ILE A 504 -72.30 -47.42 -4.49
CA ILE A 504 -72.97 -46.23 -3.97
C ILE A 504 -73.20 -46.39 -2.45
N ARG A 505 -72.41 -45.70 -1.63
CA ARG A 505 -72.54 -45.70 -0.15
C ARG A 505 -73.43 -44.58 0.39
N THR A 506 -73.75 -43.60 -0.44
CA THR A 506 -74.53 -42.39 -0.15
C THR A 506 -75.23 -41.97 -1.43
N SER A 507 -76.39 -41.33 -1.37
CA SER A 507 -77.08 -40.76 -2.54
C SER A 507 -76.15 -39.86 -3.36
N ILE A 508 -75.96 -40.18 -4.65
CA ILE A 508 -75.14 -39.38 -5.58
C ILE A 508 -76.07 -38.56 -6.48
N PRO A 509 -75.95 -37.22 -6.54
CA PRO A 509 -76.68 -36.43 -7.52
C PRO A 509 -76.12 -36.69 -8.93
N VAL A 510 -77.01 -36.79 -9.92
CA VAL A 510 -76.67 -36.97 -11.34
C VAL A 510 -77.56 -36.07 -12.19
N ARG A 511 -77.00 -35.44 -13.21
CA ARG A 511 -77.72 -34.47 -14.06
C ARG A 511 -78.07 -35.10 -15.40
N ALA A 512 -79.32 -34.97 -15.82
CA ALA A 512 -79.80 -35.43 -17.12
C ALA A 512 -79.20 -34.61 -18.27
N ILE A 513 -78.80 -35.27 -19.37
CA ILE A 513 -78.18 -34.66 -20.55
C ILE A 513 -79.21 -34.49 -21.69
N CYS A 514 -80.25 -35.33 -21.69
CA CYS A 514 -81.34 -35.39 -22.66
C CYS A 514 -82.70 -35.53 -21.98
N ASP A 515 -83.78 -35.35 -22.74
CA ASP A 515 -85.13 -35.69 -22.30
C ASP A 515 -85.34 -37.21 -22.35
N TYR A 516 -85.81 -37.82 -21.26
CA TYR A 516 -86.16 -39.24 -21.20
C TYR A 516 -87.57 -39.45 -20.68
N ARG A 517 -88.36 -40.29 -21.37
CA ARG A 517 -89.74 -40.58 -21.00
C ARG A 517 -90.10 -42.05 -21.20
N GLN A 518 -90.53 -42.67 -20.10
CA GLN A 518 -91.14 -44.00 -20.07
C GLN A 518 -92.49 -43.91 -19.34
N ILE A 519 -93.21 -45.03 -19.19
CA ILE A 519 -94.48 -45.07 -18.45
C ILE A 519 -94.27 -44.80 -16.94
N GLU A 520 -93.11 -45.21 -16.40
CA GLU A 520 -92.78 -45.14 -14.98
C GLU A 520 -92.13 -43.81 -14.56
N ILE A 521 -91.50 -43.10 -15.51
CA ILE A 521 -90.68 -41.91 -15.21
C ILE A 521 -90.66 -40.93 -16.38
N THR A 522 -90.54 -39.65 -16.08
CA THR A 522 -90.21 -38.59 -17.04
C THR A 522 -89.14 -37.73 -16.42
N ILE A 523 -88.11 -37.41 -17.21
CA ILE A 523 -86.92 -36.64 -16.83
C ILE A 523 -86.67 -35.69 -17.99
N TYR A 524 -86.45 -34.42 -17.68
CA TYR A 524 -86.09 -33.40 -18.66
C TYR A 524 -84.59 -33.17 -18.66
N LYS A 525 -84.07 -32.67 -19.78
CA LYS A 525 -82.68 -32.22 -19.87
C LYS A 525 -82.34 -31.23 -18.74
N ASP A 526 -81.15 -31.40 -18.18
CA ASP A 526 -80.59 -30.65 -17.04
C ASP A 526 -81.30 -30.87 -15.67
N ASP A 527 -82.28 -31.79 -15.56
CA ASP A 527 -82.84 -32.23 -14.25
C ASP A 527 -81.77 -32.84 -13.33
N GLU A 528 -81.78 -32.46 -12.05
CA GLU A 528 -80.98 -33.10 -10.99
C GLU A 528 -81.72 -34.32 -10.41
N CYS A 529 -81.33 -35.52 -10.85
CA CYS A 529 -81.82 -36.79 -10.34
C CYS A 529 -80.90 -37.36 -9.25
N VAL A 530 -81.37 -38.34 -8.48
CA VAL A 530 -80.54 -39.09 -7.53
C VAL A 530 -80.26 -40.50 -8.08
N LEU A 531 -78.98 -40.86 -8.19
CA LEU A 531 -78.54 -42.21 -8.53
C LEU A 531 -78.66 -43.11 -7.30
N ALA A 532 -79.60 -44.06 -7.36
CA ALA A 532 -79.90 -45.02 -6.30
C ALA A 532 -79.18 -46.37 -6.49
N ASN A 533 -78.97 -46.84 -7.73
CA ASN A 533 -78.21 -48.06 -8.00
C ASN A 533 -77.51 -48.07 -9.37
N ASN A 534 -76.19 -48.32 -9.38
CA ASN A 534 -75.32 -48.43 -10.56
C ASN A 534 -74.87 -49.87 -10.89
N SER A 535 -75.39 -50.89 -10.18
CA SER A 535 -74.97 -52.31 -10.33
C SER A 535 -75.09 -52.83 -11.77
N HIS A 536 -76.01 -52.26 -12.56
CA HIS A 536 -76.13 -52.54 -13.98
C HIS A 536 -75.54 -51.38 -14.80
N ARG A 537 -74.46 -51.64 -15.52
CA ARG A 537 -73.66 -50.65 -16.26
C ARG A 537 -74.49 -49.74 -17.19
N ALA A 538 -75.32 -50.34 -18.02
CA ALA A 538 -76.00 -49.68 -19.14
C ALA A 538 -77.31 -48.95 -18.74
N LYS A 539 -77.89 -49.30 -17.60
CA LYS A 539 -79.17 -48.75 -17.11
C LYS A 539 -79.11 -48.65 -15.58
N TRP A 540 -79.33 -47.47 -15.03
CA TRP A 540 -79.25 -47.20 -13.59
C TRP A 540 -80.63 -47.05 -12.97
N LYS A 541 -80.74 -47.39 -11.68
CA LYS A 541 -81.92 -47.04 -10.88
C LYS A 541 -81.75 -45.60 -10.42
N VAL A 542 -82.64 -44.71 -10.89
CA VAL A 542 -82.59 -43.27 -10.62
C VAL A 542 -83.93 -42.79 -10.06
N ILE A 543 -83.88 -41.78 -9.19
CA ILE A 543 -85.03 -41.10 -8.63
C ILE A 543 -85.09 -39.70 -9.27
N SER A 544 -86.22 -39.35 -9.90
CA SER A 544 -86.42 -38.04 -10.53
C SER A 544 -86.71 -36.92 -9.50
N PRO A 545 -86.68 -35.64 -9.89
CA PRO A 545 -87.10 -34.53 -9.01
C PRO A 545 -88.53 -34.66 -8.47
N ALA A 546 -89.39 -35.42 -9.15
CA ALA A 546 -90.76 -35.72 -8.73
C ALA A 546 -90.87 -36.89 -7.72
N GLY A 547 -89.75 -37.55 -7.38
CA GLY A 547 -89.71 -38.70 -6.47
C GLY A 547 -90.01 -40.06 -7.11
N ASN A 548 -90.21 -40.13 -8.44
CA ASN A 548 -90.45 -41.38 -9.16
C ASN A 548 -89.13 -42.13 -9.37
N GLU A 549 -89.12 -43.44 -9.13
CA GLU A 549 -87.92 -44.28 -9.23
C GLU A 549 -88.06 -45.32 -10.37
N ALA A 550 -87.12 -45.35 -11.32
CA ALA A 550 -87.15 -46.27 -12.47
C ALA A 550 -85.73 -46.62 -12.99
N MET A 551 -85.67 -47.54 -13.96
CA MET A 551 -84.42 -48.00 -14.61
C MET A 551 -84.17 -47.27 -15.93
N VAL A 552 -83.35 -46.22 -15.91
CA VAL A 552 -83.08 -45.32 -17.06
C VAL A 552 -81.67 -45.57 -17.63
N PRO A 553 -81.43 -45.49 -18.95
CA PRO A 553 -80.09 -45.65 -19.54
C PRO A 553 -79.04 -44.75 -18.91
N SER A 554 -77.88 -45.31 -18.56
CA SER A 554 -76.84 -44.59 -17.80
C SER A 554 -76.15 -43.49 -18.62
N VAL A 555 -76.17 -43.62 -19.94
CA VAL A 555 -75.70 -42.62 -20.90
C VAL A 555 -76.49 -41.31 -20.82
N CYS A 556 -77.75 -41.33 -20.37
CA CYS A 556 -78.59 -40.12 -20.22
C CYS A 556 -78.12 -39.16 -19.11
N PHE A 557 -77.20 -39.56 -18.23
CA PHE A 557 -76.80 -38.77 -17.07
C PHE A 557 -75.30 -38.51 -17.05
N THR A 558 -74.89 -37.31 -16.63
CA THR A 558 -73.54 -37.05 -16.13
C THR A 558 -73.54 -37.02 -14.59
N VAL A 559 -72.38 -37.24 -13.98
CA VAL A 559 -72.18 -37.11 -12.53
C VAL A 559 -71.40 -35.82 -12.29
N PRO A 560 -72.07 -34.72 -11.89
CA PRO A 560 -71.51 -33.38 -11.94
C PRO A 560 -70.34 -33.16 -10.95
N PRO A 561 -69.57 -32.08 -11.12
CA PRO A 561 -68.59 -31.62 -10.12
C PRO A 561 -69.29 -31.24 -8.79
N PRO A 562 -68.55 -31.16 -7.66
CA PRO A 562 -67.11 -31.26 -7.54
C PRO A 562 -66.60 -32.70 -7.44
N ASN A 563 -65.63 -33.07 -8.30
CA ASN A 563 -64.89 -34.31 -8.13
C ASN A 563 -63.89 -34.21 -6.97
N LYS A 564 -64.15 -34.97 -5.89
CA LYS A 564 -63.33 -34.98 -4.67
C LYS A 564 -61.87 -35.39 -4.91
N GLU A 565 -61.61 -36.34 -5.81
CA GLU A 565 -60.27 -36.81 -6.14
C GLU A 565 -59.48 -35.78 -6.98
N ALA A 566 -60.17 -35.08 -7.89
CA ALA A 566 -59.56 -33.98 -8.65
C ALA A 566 -59.16 -32.83 -7.72
N MET A 567 -60.04 -32.45 -6.80
CA MET A 567 -59.79 -31.43 -5.78
C MET A 567 -58.65 -31.82 -4.82
N GLU A 568 -58.64 -33.06 -4.31
CA GLU A 568 -57.56 -33.56 -3.45
C GLU A 568 -56.21 -33.66 -4.19
N THR A 569 -56.23 -34.01 -5.48
CA THR A 569 -55.00 -34.09 -6.27
C THR A 569 -54.43 -32.70 -6.53
N ALA A 570 -55.24 -31.74 -6.97
CA ALA A 570 -54.78 -30.36 -7.17
C ALA A 570 -54.31 -29.70 -5.86
N ALA A 571 -55.00 -29.93 -4.73
CA ALA A 571 -54.57 -29.45 -3.43
C ALA A 571 -53.23 -30.08 -2.98
N ARG A 572 -53.00 -31.36 -3.29
CA ARG A 572 -51.71 -32.04 -3.05
C ARG A 572 -50.59 -31.46 -3.91
N THR A 573 -50.87 -31.10 -5.16
CA THR A 573 -49.90 -30.45 -6.06
C THR A 573 -49.55 -29.03 -5.59
N GLU A 574 -50.54 -28.24 -5.17
CA GLU A 574 -50.33 -26.91 -4.57
C GLU A 574 -49.51 -27.01 -3.26
N GLN A 575 -49.86 -27.93 -2.36
CA GLN A 575 -49.07 -28.12 -1.14
C GLN A 575 -47.63 -28.56 -1.44
N LEU A 576 -47.41 -29.40 -2.46
CA LEU A 576 -46.06 -29.76 -2.89
C LEU A 576 -45.32 -28.54 -3.45
N TYR A 577 -45.95 -27.73 -4.29
CA TYR A 577 -45.37 -26.48 -4.81
C TYR A 577 -44.94 -25.54 -3.69
N GLN A 578 -45.81 -25.29 -2.70
CA GLN A 578 -45.48 -24.46 -1.52
C GLN A 578 -44.33 -25.07 -0.68
N ASN A 579 -44.30 -26.40 -0.51
CA ASN A 579 -43.21 -27.09 0.18
C ASN A 579 -41.87 -26.96 -0.56
N VAL A 580 -41.87 -27.00 -1.89
CA VAL A 580 -40.66 -26.82 -2.73
C VAL A 580 -40.19 -25.37 -2.74
N LEU A 581 -41.12 -24.41 -2.77
CA LEU A 581 -40.81 -22.98 -2.67
C LEU A 581 -40.21 -22.61 -1.30
N ALA A 582 -40.76 -23.13 -0.21
CA ALA A 582 -40.21 -22.94 1.14
C ALA A 582 -38.85 -23.63 1.31
N LEU A 583 -38.68 -24.83 0.74
CA LEU A 583 -37.39 -25.52 0.70
C LEU A 583 -36.33 -24.72 -0.07
N TRP A 584 -36.67 -24.23 -1.26
CA TRP A 584 -35.80 -23.37 -2.07
C TRP A 584 -35.36 -22.14 -1.27
N HIS A 585 -36.33 -21.43 -0.67
CA HIS A 585 -36.06 -20.21 0.10
C HIS A 585 -35.06 -20.48 1.24
N ARG A 586 -35.32 -21.54 2.02
CA ARG A 586 -34.48 -21.94 3.14
C ARG A 586 -33.08 -22.37 2.71
N SER A 587 -32.96 -23.17 1.64
CA SER A 587 -31.65 -23.54 1.08
C SER A 587 -30.88 -22.32 0.58
N HIS A 588 -31.55 -21.38 -0.09
CA HIS A 588 -30.94 -20.14 -0.58
C HIS A 588 -30.44 -19.25 0.56
N VAL A 589 -31.27 -18.94 1.56
CA VAL A 589 -30.90 -18.16 2.75
C VAL A 589 -29.76 -18.84 3.52
N ASN A 590 -29.83 -20.16 3.72
CA ASN A 590 -28.76 -20.92 4.35
C ASN A 590 -27.42 -20.74 3.59
N MET A 591 -27.39 -20.89 2.26
CA MET A 591 -26.16 -20.67 1.47
C MET A 591 -25.68 -19.22 1.55
N LYS A 592 -26.57 -18.24 1.40
CA LYS A 592 -26.24 -16.80 1.44
C LYS A 592 -25.62 -16.42 2.80
N SER A 593 -26.20 -16.89 3.90
CA SER A 593 -25.67 -16.68 5.26
C SER A 593 -24.26 -17.26 5.46
N VAL A 594 -23.94 -18.39 4.82
CA VAL A 594 -22.61 -19.01 4.88
C VAL A 594 -21.60 -18.28 3.98
N VAL A 595 -22.03 -17.69 2.86
CA VAL A 595 -21.20 -16.79 2.04
C VAL A 595 -20.82 -15.55 2.84
N ALA A 596 -21.82 -14.85 3.42
CA ALA A 596 -21.58 -13.66 4.25
C ALA A 596 -20.69 -13.97 5.47
N TRP A 597 -20.88 -15.12 6.11
CA TRP A 597 -20.01 -15.59 7.19
C TRP A 597 -18.55 -15.81 6.75
N HIS A 598 -18.31 -16.38 5.56
CA HIS A 598 -16.95 -16.56 5.05
C HIS A 598 -16.26 -15.22 4.78
N TYR A 599 -16.98 -14.23 4.22
CA TYR A 599 -16.46 -12.87 4.06
C TYR A 599 -16.05 -12.25 5.40
N LEU A 600 -16.94 -12.28 6.38
CA LEU A 600 -16.68 -11.80 7.74
C LEU A 600 -15.48 -12.51 8.40
N MET A 601 -15.39 -13.84 8.27
CA MET A 601 -14.28 -14.62 8.83
C MET A 601 -12.94 -14.37 8.13
N ASN A 602 -12.94 -14.00 6.84
CA ASN A 602 -11.74 -13.59 6.13
C ASN A 602 -11.20 -12.26 6.67
N ASP A 603 -12.07 -11.27 6.92
CA ASP A 603 -11.67 -9.98 7.50
C ASP A 603 -11.16 -10.15 8.94
N ILE A 604 -11.88 -10.91 9.78
CA ILE A 604 -11.45 -11.26 11.15
C ILE A 604 -10.06 -11.92 11.13
N GLN A 605 -9.80 -12.81 10.17
CA GLN A 605 -8.48 -13.43 10.02
C GLN A 605 -7.41 -12.50 9.45
N ALA A 606 -7.76 -11.57 8.56
CA ALA A 606 -6.83 -10.59 8.01
C ALA A 606 -6.36 -9.64 9.12
N ILE A 607 -7.31 -9.07 9.87
CA ILE A 607 -7.05 -8.19 11.01
C ILE A 607 -6.23 -8.90 12.10
N ARG A 608 -6.55 -10.15 12.43
CA ARG A 608 -5.77 -10.95 13.41
C ARG A 608 -4.35 -11.31 12.94
N LYS A 609 -4.04 -11.16 11.66
CA LYS A 609 -2.68 -11.32 11.10
C LYS A 609 -1.93 -9.98 10.99
N SER A 610 -2.62 -8.85 11.14
CA SER A 610 -2.01 -7.51 11.14
C SER A 610 -1.09 -7.30 12.35
N ASN A 611 -0.07 -6.48 12.14
CA ASN A 611 0.88 -6.00 13.14
C ASN A 611 1.27 -4.55 12.86
N VAL A 612 2.00 -3.92 13.78
CA VAL A 612 2.39 -2.50 13.69
C VAL A 612 3.13 -2.17 12.39
N ALA A 613 4.03 -3.05 11.91
CA ALA A 613 4.75 -2.83 10.65
C ALA A 613 3.81 -2.86 9.43
N SER A 614 2.84 -3.77 9.40
CA SER A 614 1.84 -3.80 8.31
C SER A 614 0.90 -2.60 8.33
N ILE A 615 0.56 -2.06 9.52
CA ILE A 615 -0.21 -0.82 9.65
C ILE A 615 0.60 0.37 9.12
N LYS A 616 1.87 0.51 9.52
CA LYS A 616 2.77 1.58 9.04
C LYS A 616 3.02 1.58 7.52
N THR A 617 2.70 0.50 6.80
CA THR A 617 2.80 0.44 5.32
C THR A 617 1.52 0.82 4.58
N MET A 618 0.40 1.03 5.28
CA MET A 618 -0.89 1.40 4.68
C MET A 618 -1.10 2.93 4.71
N LEU A 619 -2.02 3.42 3.88
CA LEU A 619 -2.41 4.83 3.85
C LEU A 619 -3.51 5.13 4.88
N PRO A 620 -3.59 6.36 5.44
CA PRO A 620 -4.59 6.71 6.45
C PRO A 620 -6.06 6.41 6.09
N GLY A 621 -6.43 6.52 4.81
CA GLY A 621 -7.77 6.17 4.33
C GLY A 621 -8.04 4.66 4.29
N GLU A 622 -7.02 3.83 4.10
CA GLU A 622 -7.15 2.37 4.04
C GLU A 622 -7.47 1.77 5.41
N HIS A 623 -6.99 2.38 6.51
CA HIS A 623 -7.37 1.97 7.87
C HIS A 623 -8.87 2.11 8.13
N GLN A 624 -9.45 3.24 7.71
CA GLN A 624 -10.90 3.47 7.82
C GLN A 624 -11.67 2.53 6.89
N GLN A 625 -11.12 2.22 5.72
CA GLN A 625 -11.70 1.22 4.81
C GLN A 625 -11.72 -0.19 5.41
N VAL A 626 -10.64 -0.66 6.05
CA VAL A 626 -10.59 -1.98 6.72
C VAL A 626 -11.69 -2.12 7.78
N LEU A 627 -11.84 -1.11 8.65
CA LEU A 627 -12.89 -1.12 9.67
C LEU A 627 -14.30 -1.00 9.08
N SER A 628 -14.46 -0.26 7.97
CA SER A 628 -15.73 -0.14 7.25
C SER A 628 -16.13 -1.42 6.53
N THR A 629 -15.16 -2.16 5.96
CA THR A 629 -15.40 -3.45 5.29
C THR A 629 -15.80 -4.52 6.29
N LEU A 630 -15.07 -4.64 7.42
CA LEU A 630 -15.42 -5.54 8.52
C LEU A 630 -16.87 -5.29 9.02
N GLN A 631 -17.24 -4.03 9.21
CA GLN A 631 -18.58 -3.66 9.65
C GLN A 631 -19.64 -4.00 8.59
N SER A 632 -19.38 -3.69 7.31
CA SER A 632 -20.29 -3.99 6.19
C SER A 632 -20.54 -5.49 6.03
N HIS A 633 -19.50 -6.32 6.09
CA HIS A 633 -19.64 -7.78 6.04
C HIS A 633 -20.31 -8.35 7.31
N PHE A 634 -20.15 -7.71 8.48
CA PHE A 634 -20.87 -8.11 9.68
C PHE A 634 -22.38 -7.78 9.59
N GLU A 635 -22.74 -6.59 9.10
CA GLU A 635 -24.13 -6.19 8.89
C GLU A 635 -24.82 -7.07 7.85
N GLY A 636 -24.17 -7.35 6.71
CA GLY A 636 -24.66 -8.29 5.71
C GLY A 636 -24.80 -9.72 6.24
N PHE A 637 -23.89 -10.18 7.11
CA PHE A 637 -24.04 -11.47 7.80
C PHE A 637 -25.21 -11.47 8.80
N LEU A 638 -25.52 -10.37 9.48
CA LEU A 638 -26.69 -10.29 10.36
C LEU A 638 -27.99 -10.37 9.56
N GLU A 639 -28.12 -9.61 8.46
CA GLU A 639 -29.26 -9.68 7.54
C GLU A 639 -29.44 -11.10 6.98
N ASP A 640 -28.40 -11.64 6.34
CA ASP A 640 -28.47 -12.93 5.66
C ASP A 640 -28.65 -14.10 6.61
N SER A 641 -28.21 -13.96 7.86
CA SER A 641 -28.38 -15.01 8.86
C SER A 641 -29.71 -14.96 9.59
N GLU A 642 -30.51 -13.88 9.59
CA GLU A 642 -31.70 -13.77 10.46
C GLU A 642 -32.65 -14.97 10.32
N GLU A 643 -32.99 -15.36 9.09
CA GLU A 643 -33.84 -16.52 8.77
C GLU A 643 -33.07 -17.84 8.54
N SER A 644 -31.74 -17.86 8.73
CA SER A 644 -30.89 -19.02 8.47
C SER A 644 -30.89 -20.05 9.60
N GLU A 645 -31.06 -21.33 9.25
CA GLU A 645 -30.92 -22.46 10.19
C GLU A 645 -29.45 -22.81 10.49
N VAL A 646 -28.48 -22.29 9.72
CA VAL A 646 -27.04 -22.62 9.86
C VAL A 646 -26.38 -21.87 11.01
N PHE A 647 -27.00 -20.80 11.51
CA PHE A 647 -26.48 -19.95 12.58
C PHE A 647 -27.49 -19.80 13.71
N SER A 648 -27.09 -20.16 14.93
CA SER A 648 -27.90 -19.90 16.12
C SER A 648 -27.72 -18.47 16.61
N LEU A 649 -28.61 -18.00 17.50
CA LEU A 649 -28.44 -16.72 18.18
C LEU A 649 -27.13 -16.66 19.01
N ALA A 650 -26.64 -17.81 19.49
CA ALA A 650 -25.36 -17.91 20.17
C ALA A 650 -24.16 -17.75 19.21
N ASP A 651 -24.29 -18.15 17.93
CA ASP A 651 -23.26 -17.90 16.91
C ASP A 651 -23.21 -16.42 16.50
N ARG A 652 -24.37 -15.80 16.26
CA ARG A 652 -24.45 -14.37 15.88
C ARG A 652 -23.82 -13.49 16.96
N THR A 653 -24.23 -13.71 18.22
CA THR A 653 -23.64 -12.99 19.38
C THR A 653 -22.21 -13.42 19.72
N HIS A 654 -21.67 -14.51 19.16
CA HIS A 654 -20.24 -14.84 19.23
C HIS A 654 -19.45 -14.01 18.21
N LEU A 655 -19.91 -13.99 16.97
CA LEU A 655 -19.28 -13.23 15.88
C LEU A 655 -19.31 -11.73 16.17
N GLU A 656 -20.39 -11.19 16.72
CA GLU A 656 -20.48 -9.82 17.24
C GLU A 656 -19.33 -9.48 18.21
N ARG A 657 -19.05 -10.37 19.17
CA ARG A 657 -17.94 -10.22 20.13
C ARG A 657 -16.57 -10.39 19.48
N GLU A 658 -16.44 -11.24 18.47
CA GLU A 658 -15.18 -11.38 17.72
C GLU A 658 -14.89 -10.16 16.82
N VAL A 659 -15.93 -9.58 16.20
CA VAL A 659 -15.85 -8.33 15.42
C VAL A 659 -15.45 -7.16 16.32
N GLN A 660 -16.10 -7.02 17.47
CA GLN A 660 -15.76 -5.98 18.44
C GLN A 660 -14.32 -6.15 18.97
N ALA A 661 -13.90 -7.36 19.31
CA ALA A 661 -12.52 -7.63 19.73
C ALA A 661 -11.50 -7.37 18.60
N CYS A 662 -11.84 -7.64 17.34
CA CYS A 662 -11.00 -7.32 16.18
C CYS A 662 -10.89 -5.80 15.94
N ARG A 663 -11.99 -5.05 16.13
CA ARG A 663 -12.00 -3.58 16.10
C ARG A 663 -11.08 -3.00 17.19
N GLU A 664 -11.26 -3.41 18.43
CA GLU A 664 -10.44 -2.98 19.58
C GLU A 664 -8.96 -3.32 19.39
N PHE A 665 -8.65 -4.50 18.86
CA PHE A 665 -7.29 -4.91 18.51
C PHE A 665 -6.66 -4.03 17.41
N TYR A 666 -7.40 -3.73 16.34
CA TYR A 666 -6.91 -2.88 15.25
C TYR A 666 -6.71 -1.42 15.72
N GLU A 667 -7.60 -0.90 16.56
CA GLU A 667 -7.45 0.42 17.18
C GLU A 667 -6.23 0.51 18.13
N GLU A 668 -5.89 -0.56 18.86
CA GLU A 668 -4.66 -0.56 19.69
C GLU A 668 -3.39 -0.74 18.86
N LEU A 669 -3.44 -1.48 17.74
CA LEU A 669 -2.33 -1.51 16.77
C LEU A 669 -2.10 -0.13 16.13
N LEU A 670 -3.15 0.63 15.81
CA LEU A 670 -3.05 2.01 15.33
C LEU A 670 -2.38 2.92 16.37
N LYS A 671 -2.87 2.94 17.61
CA LYS A 671 -2.28 3.71 18.72
C LYS A 671 -0.83 3.29 19.03
N SER A 672 -0.46 2.05 18.73
CA SER A 672 0.91 1.55 18.85
C SER A 672 1.80 2.04 17.71
N ALA A 673 1.30 2.06 16.48
CA ALA A 673 2.00 2.62 15.32
C ALA A 673 2.26 4.13 15.48
N GLU A 674 1.23 4.89 15.87
CA GLU A 674 1.32 6.33 16.18
C GLU A 674 2.35 6.60 17.28
N ARG A 675 2.38 5.78 18.35
CA ARG A 675 3.32 5.92 19.46
C ARG A 675 4.76 5.68 19.04
N GLU A 676 5.03 4.60 18.28
CA GLU A 676 6.37 4.33 17.76
C GLU A 676 6.84 5.44 16.80
N GLU A 677 5.97 5.97 15.93
CA GLU A 677 6.32 7.08 15.03
C GLU A 677 6.59 8.37 15.81
N GLN A 678 5.79 8.66 16.85
CA GLN A 678 6.02 9.78 17.74
C GLN A 678 7.35 9.64 18.51
N GLU A 679 7.67 8.44 19.03
CA GLU A 679 8.97 8.13 19.65
C GLU A 679 10.14 8.29 18.66
N GLU A 680 9.99 7.81 17.42
CA GLU A 680 11.01 7.92 16.38
C GLU A 680 11.24 9.38 15.97
N SER A 681 10.19 10.20 15.87
CA SER A 681 10.31 11.64 15.59
C SER A 681 11.06 12.39 16.69
N VAL A 682 10.79 12.06 17.96
CA VAL A 682 11.42 12.67 19.14
C VAL A 682 12.88 12.20 19.29
N TYR A 683 13.16 10.92 19.03
CA TYR A 683 14.52 10.40 18.95
C TYR A 683 15.34 11.11 17.86
N ASN A 684 14.78 11.29 16.66
CA ASN A 684 15.46 11.98 15.56
C ASN A 684 15.73 13.46 15.89
N LEU A 685 14.82 14.13 16.61
CA LEU A 685 15.05 15.47 17.15
C LEU A 685 16.25 15.50 18.13
N PHE A 686 16.29 14.60 19.11
CA PHE A 686 17.40 14.56 20.08
C PHE A 686 18.74 14.17 19.45
N ILE A 687 18.76 13.26 18.47
CA ILE A 687 19.98 12.96 17.69
C ILE A 687 20.44 14.20 16.89
N SER A 688 19.52 15.02 16.40
CA SER A 688 19.84 16.30 15.75
C SER A 688 20.42 17.33 16.73
N GLU A 689 19.82 17.49 17.93
CA GLU A 689 20.39 18.33 18.99
C GLU A 689 21.81 17.85 19.37
N VAL A 690 22.00 16.56 19.67
CA VAL A 690 23.31 15.96 20.03
C VAL A 690 24.37 16.20 18.94
N ARG A 691 24.03 16.06 17.66
CA ARG A 691 24.94 16.35 16.54
C ARG A 691 25.28 17.84 16.43
N ASN A 692 24.32 18.73 16.69
CA ASN A 692 24.58 20.19 16.72
C ASN A 692 25.55 20.58 17.84
N PHE A 693 25.33 20.06 19.05
CA PHE A 693 26.25 20.27 20.18
C PHE A 693 27.65 19.76 19.88
N ARG A 694 27.78 18.55 19.28
CA ARG A 694 29.06 17.99 18.88
C ARG A 694 29.79 18.90 17.88
N MET A 695 29.11 19.36 16.83
CA MET A 695 29.69 20.27 15.84
C MET A 695 30.15 21.61 16.47
N ARG A 696 29.37 22.19 17.39
CA ARG A 696 29.79 23.40 18.13
C ARG A 696 31.04 23.14 18.98
N LEU A 697 31.07 22.00 19.67
CA LEU A 697 32.17 21.61 20.55
C LEU A 697 33.46 21.31 19.78
N GLU A 698 33.40 20.55 18.70
CA GLU A 698 34.52 20.27 17.79
C GLU A 698 35.10 21.57 17.21
N GLY A 699 34.26 22.56 16.91
CA GLY A 699 34.70 23.89 16.48
C GLY A 699 35.46 24.67 17.57
N HIS A 700 35.04 24.58 18.83
CA HIS A 700 35.79 25.14 19.96
C HIS A 700 37.10 24.35 20.21
N GLU A 701 37.09 23.03 20.09
CA GLU A 701 38.29 22.18 20.22
C GLU A 701 39.34 22.52 19.16
N GLU A 702 38.96 22.61 17.90
CA GLU A 702 39.89 22.95 16.82
C GLU A 702 40.46 24.37 16.98
N HIS A 703 39.62 25.35 17.32
CA HIS A 703 40.08 26.71 17.60
C HIS A 703 41.05 26.76 18.79
N LEU A 704 40.77 26.01 19.85
CA LEU A 704 41.63 25.90 21.04
C LEU A 704 42.98 25.23 20.71
N ILE A 705 42.98 24.13 19.96
CA ILE A 705 44.22 23.47 19.49
C ILE A 705 45.05 24.43 18.62
N ARG A 706 44.41 25.18 17.72
CA ARG A 706 45.08 26.23 16.93
C ARG A 706 45.66 27.34 17.82
N GLN A 707 44.95 27.78 18.86
CA GLN A 707 45.44 28.76 19.84
C GLN A 707 46.70 28.25 20.57
N ILE A 708 46.63 27.04 21.13
CA ILE A 708 47.72 26.40 21.91
C ILE A 708 49.00 26.25 21.08
N ARG A 709 48.87 25.87 19.80
CA ARG A 709 49.99 25.63 18.88
C ARG A 709 50.52 26.89 18.19
N THR A 710 49.90 28.06 18.36
CA THR A 710 50.35 29.32 17.75
C THR A 710 51.29 30.05 18.72
N PRO A 711 52.59 30.23 18.39
CA PRO A 711 53.52 30.95 19.26
C PRO A 711 53.05 32.35 19.64
N VAL A 712 53.35 32.76 20.86
CA VAL A 712 53.10 34.13 21.35
C VAL A 712 54.29 35.03 21.02
N ASP A 713 54.06 36.33 20.88
CA ASP A 713 55.15 37.31 20.77
C ASP A 713 55.86 37.43 22.12
N ARG A 714 57.04 36.84 22.22
CA ARG A 714 57.57 36.28 23.47
C ARG A 714 58.07 37.30 24.50
N ASP A 715 58.19 38.57 24.10
CA ASP A 715 58.59 39.68 24.96
C ASP A 715 57.56 40.81 25.02
N ASP A 716 56.29 40.52 24.65
CA ASP A 716 55.21 41.49 24.67
C ASP A 716 54.14 41.11 25.72
N LEU A 717 54.29 41.70 26.92
CA LEU A 717 53.37 41.52 28.04
C LEU A 717 51.92 41.93 27.69
N GLN A 718 51.74 42.95 26.84
CA GLN A 718 50.41 43.41 26.44
C GLN A 718 49.72 42.39 25.51
N LYS A 719 50.44 41.80 24.55
CA LYS A 719 49.93 40.70 23.72
C LYS A 719 49.66 39.43 24.54
N SER A 720 50.49 39.14 25.55
CA SER A 720 50.23 38.06 26.51
C SER A 720 48.91 38.27 27.26
N MET A 721 48.67 39.48 27.79
CA MET A 721 47.38 39.84 28.41
C MET A 721 46.20 39.77 27.44
N MET A 722 46.37 40.14 26.17
CA MET A 722 45.31 40.00 25.14
C MET A 722 44.95 38.52 24.88
N ARG A 723 45.93 37.61 24.82
CA ARG A 723 45.67 36.16 24.69
C ARG A 723 44.94 35.59 25.91
N ILE A 724 45.27 36.04 27.12
CA ILE A 724 44.53 35.67 28.34
C ILE A 724 43.07 36.11 28.22
N ALA A 725 42.81 37.37 27.84
CA ALA A 725 41.45 37.89 27.70
C ALA A 725 40.63 37.15 26.62
N GLU A 726 41.25 36.76 25.51
CA GLU A 726 40.60 35.93 24.48
C GLU A 726 40.27 34.52 25.00
N GLN A 727 41.20 33.87 25.70
CA GLN A 727 40.97 32.56 26.30
C GLN A 727 39.89 32.61 27.41
N GLU A 728 39.79 33.70 28.17
CA GLU A 728 38.71 33.89 29.15
C GLU A 728 37.34 34.12 28.51
N ARG A 729 37.27 34.77 27.34
CA ARG A 729 36.03 34.83 26.54
C ARG A 729 35.63 33.42 26.07
N MET A 730 36.57 32.69 25.46
CA MET A 730 36.32 31.33 24.96
C MET A 730 35.92 30.36 26.08
N LYS A 731 36.50 30.51 27.28
CA LYS A 731 36.11 29.68 28.43
C LYS A 731 34.65 29.94 28.84
N LYS A 732 34.18 31.20 28.84
CA LYS A 732 32.76 31.52 29.11
C LYS A 732 31.80 30.95 28.06
N GLU A 733 32.22 30.91 26.79
CA GLU A 733 31.46 30.27 25.71
C GLU A 733 31.36 28.75 25.94
N LEU A 734 32.42 28.11 26.43
CA LEU A 734 32.41 26.71 26.86
C LEU A 734 31.64 26.47 28.18
N ASP A 735 31.64 27.42 29.12
CA ASP A 735 30.81 27.35 30.34
C ASP A 735 29.32 27.32 29.95
N GLN A 736 28.87 28.24 29.08
CA GLN A 736 27.49 28.25 28.57
C GLN A 736 27.14 26.96 27.79
N LEU A 737 28.03 26.51 26.89
CA LEU A 737 27.83 25.26 26.15
C LEU A 737 27.68 24.03 27.07
N LYS A 738 28.22 24.10 28.30
CA LYS A 738 28.10 23.04 29.31
C LYS A 738 26.74 23.05 30.02
N GLU A 739 26.23 24.24 30.35
CA GLU A 739 24.88 24.40 30.92
C GLU A 739 23.79 24.01 29.89
N ASP A 740 23.97 24.44 28.63
CA ASP A 740 23.16 24.01 27.49
C ASP A 740 23.15 22.47 27.35
N LEU A 741 24.32 21.82 27.48
CA LEU A 741 24.49 20.36 27.34
C LEU A 741 23.83 19.59 28.49
N GLU A 742 24.02 20.01 29.74
CA GLU A 742 23.33 19.38 30.89
C GLU A 742 21.80 19.55 30.78
N THR A 743 21.33 20.68 30.23
CA THR A 743 19.91 20.90 29.93
C THR A 743 19.39 19.92 28.86
N MET A 744 20.12 19.71 27.76
CA MET A 744 19.76 18.70 26.74
C MET A 744 19.79 17.29 27.32
N LYS A 745 20.83 16.95 28.07
CA LYS A 745 21.01 15.64 28.73
C LYS A 745 19.81 15.27 29.60
N VAL A 746 19.29 16.19 30.42
CA VAL A 746 18.08 15.94 31.24
C VAL A 746 16.85 15.64 30.38
N LYS A 747 16.67 16.32 29.23
CA LYS A 747 15.59 15.96 28.27
C LYS A 747 15.78 14.54 27.73
N CYS A 748 16.98 14.20 27.29
CA CYS A 748 17.32 12.90 26.74
C CYS A 748 17.15 11.78 27.78
N GLU A 749 17.63 11.97 29.01
CA GLU A 749 17.44 11.03 30.13
C GLU A 749 15.95 10.84 30.46
N THR A 750 15.15 11.91 30.41
CA THR A 750 13.69 11.85 30.57
C THR A 750 13.05 10.98 29.47
N PHE A 751 13.38 11.23 28.20
CA PHE A 751 12.89 10.42 27.08
C PHE A 751 13.34 8.95 27.16
N ILE A 752 14.61 8.69 27.50
CA ILE A 752 15.17 7.35 27.72
C ILE A 752 14.41 6.59 28.82
N SER A 753 13.96 7.27 29.88
CA SER A 753 13.16 6.66 30.95
C SER A 753 11.72 6.34 30.52
N GLN A 754 11.16 7.10 29.58
CA GLN A 754 9.78 6.93 29.09
C GLN A 754 9.71 5.89 27.97
N ALA A 755 10.62 5.95 27.01
CA ALA A 755 10.72 5.07 25.84
C ALA A 755 11.68 3.88 26.09
N SER A 756 11.73 3.35 27.31
CA SER A 756 12.77 2.38 27.74
C SER A 756 12.78 1.04 26.98
N THR A 757 11.71 0.72 26.25
CA THR A 757 11.60 -0.44 25.36
C THR A 757 11.96 -0.16 23.90
N SER A 758 12.20 1.11 23.54
CA SER A 758 12.44 1.55 22.16
C SER A 758 13.85 1.15 21.67
N PRO A 759 14.00 0.55 20.48
CA PRO A 759 15.31 0.08 20.00
C PRO A 759 16.30 1.22 19.69
N SER A 760 15.82 2.47 19.66
CA SER A 760 16.60 3.69 19.41
C SER A 760 17.33 4.22 20.66
N VAL A 761 16.80 3.93 21.86
CA VAL A 761 17.29 4.46 23.15
C VAL A 761 18.76 4.09 23.45
N PRO A 762 19.25 2.86 23.23
CA PRO A 762 20.65 2.52 23.45
C PRO A 762 21.61 3.40 22.63
N ASN A 763 21.24 3.73 21.38
CA ASN A 763 22.08 4.53 20.49
C ASN A 763 22.12 6.01 20.92
N LEU A 764 20.97 6.60 21.29
CA LEU A 764 20.92 7.95 21.84
C LEU A 764 21.75 8.06 23.12
N SER A 765 21.67 7.04 24.00
CA SER A 765 22.47 6.96 25.22
C SER A 765 23.98 6.93 24.93
N SER A 766 24.45 6.13 23.97
CA SER A 766 25.88 6.12 23.60
C SER A 766 26.34 7.44 22.99
N GLU A 767 25.56 8.04 22.07
CA GLU A 767 25.91 9.29 21.40
C GLU A 767 25.98 10.48 22.38
N LEU A 768 25.07 10.52 23.36
CA LEU A 768 25.06 11.49 24.45
C LEU A 768 26.25 11.31 25.40
N ASN A 769 26.58 10.08 25.80
CA ASN A 769 27.72 9.80 26.68
C ASN A 769 29.06 10.19 26.03
N VAL A 770 29.24 9.91 24.73
CA VAL A 770 30.45 10.33 23.98
C VAL A 770 30.56 11.86 23.94
N LEU A 771 29.45 12.57 23.73
CA LEU A 771 29.43 14.04 23.74
C LEU A 771 29.78 14.61 25.13
N ILE A 772 29.27 14.02 26.22
CA ILE A 772 29.61 14.42 27.59
C ILE A 772 31.09 14.18 27.90
N GLN A 773 31.69 13.09 27.42
CA GLN A 773 33.12 12.82 27.59
C GLN A 773 33.97 13.85 26.83
N SER A 774 33.65 14.09 25.55
CA SER A 774 34.31 15.13 24.74
C SER A 774 34.20 16.52 25.40
N MET A 775 33.03 16.89 25.92
CA MET A 775 32.86 18.21 26.55
C MET A 775 33.76 18.39 27.77
N ASN A 776 33.93 17.35 28.60
CA ASN A 776 34.84 17.41 29.74
C ASN A 776 36.32 17.42 29.31
N GLN A 777 36.69 16.79 28.19
CA GLN A 777 38.03 16.86 27.62
C GLN A 777 38.37 18.28 27.13
N VAL A 778 37.54 18.88 26.26
CA VAL A 778 37.76 20.24 25.72
C VAL A 778 37.75 21.28 26.83
N TYR A 779 36.85 21.14 27.82
CA TYR A 779 36.79 22.03 28.98
C TYR A 779 38.06 21.93 29.85
N SER A 780 38.58 20.72 30.07
CA SER A 780 39.86 20.48 30.74
C SER A 780 41.02 21.14 29.99
N MET A 781 41.09 20.94 28.66
CA MET A 781 42.12 21.53 27.80
C MET A 781 42.08 23.07 27.85
N SER A 782 40.89 23.66 27.80
CA SER A 782 40.67 25.11 27.88
C SER A 782 41.14 25.69 29.22
N SER A 783 40.88 24.97 30.32
CA SER A 783 41.28 25.41 31.66
C SER A 783 42.80 25.31 31.88
N ILE A 784 43.46 24.25 31.40
CA ILE A 784 44.92 24.10 31.48
C ILE A 784 45.62 25.13 30.58
N HIS A 785 45.09 25.41 29.37
CA HIS A 785 45.64 26.44 28.50
C HIS A 785 45.55 27.85 29.12
N LEU A 786 44.44 28.19 29.78
CA LEU A 786 44.28 29.46 30.49
C LEU A 786 45.28 29.60 31.66
N GLU A 787 45.51 28.53 32.41
CA GLU A 787 46.52 28.49 33.48
C GLU A 787 47.93 28.71 32.91
N LYS A 788 48.28 28.01 31.81
CA LYS A 788 49.54 28.21 31.09
C LYS A 788 49.75 29.68 30.70
N LEU A 789 48.76 30.29 30.03
CA LEU A 789 48.89 31.67 29.55
C LEU A 789 49.11 32.66 30.70
N LYS A 790 48.44 32.47 31.85
CA LYS A 790 48.62 33.31 33.03
C LYS A 790 50.02 33.17 33.64
N THR A 791 50.54 31.95 33.79
CA THR A 791 51.90 31.72 34.30
C THR A 791 52.97 32.24 33.34
N VAL A 792 52.82 32.02 32.02
CA VAL A 792 53.75 32.57 31.00
C VAL A 792 53.74 34.11 31.01
N SER A 793 52.60 34.75 31.29
CA SER A 793 52.52 36.21 31.46
C SER A 793 53.34 36.72 32.65
N LEU A 794 53.36 35.98 33.77
CA LEU A 794 54.23 36.28 34.90
C LEU A 794 55.71 36.09 34.52
N VAL A 795 56.07 34.99 33.85
CA VAL A 795 57.44 34.76 33.35
C VAL A 795 57.90 35.91 32.44
N VAL A 796 57.05 36.40 31.52
CA VAL A 796 57.35 37.58 30.70
C VAL A 796 57.61 38.81 31.59
N LYS A 797 56.69 39.12 32.53
CA LYS A 797 56.83 40.25 33.46
C LYS A 797 58.14 40.21 34.24
N HIS A 798 58.42 39.11 34.96
CA HIS A 798 59.64 39.00 35.77
C HIS A 798 60.91 39.02 34.90
N SER A 799 60.86 38.50 33.65
CA SER A 799 61.99 38.62 32.71
C SER A 799 62.24 40.06 32.23
N GLN A 800 61.22 40.91 32.16
CA GLN A 800 61.36 42.33 31.82
C GLN A 800 61.87 43.15 33.01
N GLU A 801 61.40 42.83 34.22
CA GLU A 801 61.89 43.44 35.46
C GLU A 801 63.37 43.09 35.71
N ALA A 802 63.75 41.82 35.51
CA ALA A 802 65.15 41.38 35.55
C ALA A 802 66.01 42.06 34.47
N GLU A 803 65.57 42.10 33.21
CA GLU A 803 66.29 42.79 32.12
C GLU A 803 66.49 44.28 32.40
N GLY A 804 65.51 44.94 33.02
CA GLY A 804 65.62 46.33 33.46
C GLY A 804 66.66 46.53 34.57
N LEU A 805 66.71 45.62 35.55
CA LEU A 805 67.71 45.63 36.62
C LEU A 805 69.12 45.38 36.09
N VAL A 806 69.31 44.36 35.25
CA VAL A 806 70.60 44.02 34.63
C VAL A 806 71.14 45.24 33.87
N LYS A 807 70.34 45.83 32.97
CA LYS A 807 70.71 47.05 32.22
C LYS A 807 71.12 48.22 33.11
N LEU A 808 70.43 48.42 34.24
CA LEU A 808 70.71 49.52 35.16
C LEU A 808 72.11 49.40 35.80
N TYR A 809 72.50 48.20 36.22
CA TYR A 809 73.81 47.98 36.83
C TYR A 809 74.94 47.83 35.80
N GLU A 810 74.66 47.27 34.62
CA GLU A 810 75.58 47.31 33.47
C GLU A 810 75.92 48.77 33.11
N ALA A 811 74.91 49.66 33.03
CA ALA A 811 75.12 51.08 32.78
C ALA A 811 75.93 51.76 33.90
N LYS A 812 75.56 51.59 35.18
CA LYS A 812 76.32 52.10 36.34
C LYS A 812 77.81 51.73 36.26
N LEU A 813 78.13 50.47 35.93
CA LEU A 813 79.50 49.98 35.80
C LEU A 813 80.20 50.42 34.51
N CYS A 814 79.48 50.80 33.46
CA CYS A 814 80.05 51.42 32.26
C CYS A 814 80.34 52.92 32.43
N GLU A 815 79.67 53.61 33.36
CA GLU A 815 79.88 55.05 33.64
C GLU A 815 81.06 55.36 34.57
N GLU A 816 81.65 54.36 35.26
CA GLU A 816 82.79 54.53 36.17
C GLU A 816 84.07 55.04 35.44
N ASP A 817 84.38 56.33 35.54
CA ASP A 817 85.59 56.95 34.96
C ASP A 817 86.90 56.38 35.59
N THR A 818 88.04 56.58 34.92
CA THR A 818 89.34 56.00 35.31
C THR A 818 89.86 56.49 36.66
N VAL A 819 90.70 55.67 37.31
CA VAL A 819 91.29 55.95 38.62
C VAL A 819 92.09 57.26 38.63
N ASN A 820 91.84 58.11 39.63
CA ASN A 820 92.64 59.31 39.89
C ASN A 820 93.84 59.01 40.81
N ALA A 821 94.90 59.83 40.73
CA ALA A 821 96.11 59.72 41.56
C ALA A 821 95.94 60.23 43.01
N ASP A 822 94.75 60.05 43.59
CA ASP A 822 94.37 60.41 44.97
C ASP A 822 93.74 59.20 45.67
N ILE A 823 94.22 58.93 46.89
CA ILE A 823 93.76 57.84 47.75
C ILE A 823 92.28 58.04 48.13
N LYS A 824 91.83 59.27 48.40
CA LYS A 824 90.43 59.54 48.79
C LYS A 824 89.46 59.30 47.63
N ALA A 825 89.86 59.62 46.41
CA ALA A 825 89.08 59.29 45.21
C ALA A 825 88.90 57.77 45.05
N ILE A 826 89.95 56.97 45.28
CA ILE A 826 89.90 55.50 45.25
C ILE A 826 88.96 54.97 46.35
N GLU A 827 89.09 55.45 47.58
CA GLU A 827 88.22 55.07 48.71
C GLU A 827 86.74 55.41 48.43
N MET A 828 86.46 56.55 47.80
CA MET A 828 85.09 56.94 47.41
C MET A 828 84.49 55.98 46.37
N VAL A 829 85.24 55.65 45.31
CA VAL A 829 84.79 54.69 44.28
C VAL A 829 84.56 53.30 44.88
N MET A 830 85.47 52.84 45.75
CA MET A 830 85.28 51.59 46.50
C MET A 830 84.03 51.61 47.40
N SER A 831 83.66 52.75 47.98
CA SER A 831 82.42 52.89 48.76
C SER A 831 81.18 52.74 47.86
N THR A 832 81.17 53.39 46.70
CA THR A 832 80.09 53.28 45.70
C THR A 832 79.92 51.84 45.20
N LEU A 833 81.01 51.15 44.87
CA LEU A 833 80.98 49.74 44.46
C LEU A 833 80.50 48.80 45.59
N LYS A 834 80.85 49.08 46.85
CA LYS A 834 80.32 48.34 48.01
C LYS A 834 78.81 48.57 48.21
N GLN A 835 78.31 49.78 47.96
CA GLN A 835 76.88 50.06 47.94
C GLN A 835 76.16 49.33 46.79
N TRP A 836 76.67 49.40 45.55
CA TRP A 836 76.06 48.70 44.42
C TRP A 836 76.05 47.19 44.59
N ARG A 837 77.05 46.60 45.26
CA ARG A 837 77.02 45.19 45.66
C ARG A 837 75.76 44.89 46.49
N THR A 838 75.52 45.64 47.58
CA THR A 838 74.33 45.43 48.42
C THR A 838 73.03 45.72 47.69
N GLU A 839 72.98 46.73 46.81
CA GLU A 839 71.79 47.02 45.98
C GLU A 839 71.48 45.91 44.96
N ILE A 840 72.46 45.08 44.58
CA ILE A 840 72.30 43.91 43.70
C ILE A 840 71.95 42.68 44.53
N ASP A 841 72.63 42.44 45.67
CA ASP A 841 72.29 41.36 46.61
C ASP A 841 70.78 41.45 47.01
N GLU A 842 70.28 42.65 47.33
CA GLU A 842 68.86 42.95 47.63
C GLU A 842 67.88 42.82 46.43
N LYS A 843 68.38 42.68 45.20
CA LYS A 843 67.54 42.59 43.98
C LYS A 843 67.53 41.19 43.36
N CYS A 844 68.23 40.25 43.99
CA CYS A 844 68.25 38.84 43.61
C CYS A 844 66.86 38.16 43.68
N GLU A 845 65.93 38.66 44.49
CA GLU A 845 64.55 38.12 44.61
C GLU A 845 63.82 38.02 43.25
N VAL A 846 63.98 38.99 42.35
CA VAL A 846 63.31 38.99 41.03
C VAL A 846 63.75 37.82 40.14
N PHE A 847 64.98 37.34 40.32
CA PHE A 847 65.50 36.17 39.60
C PHE A 847 64.97 34.86 40.19
N HIS A 848 64.79 34.80 41.51
CA HIS A 848 64.11 33.68 42.15
C HIS A 848 62.65 33.61 41.71
N GLU A 849 61.90 34.71 41.69
CA GLU A 849 60.51 34.76 41.17
C GLU A 849 60.42 34.29 39.71
N LEU A 850 61.38 34.69 38.87
CA LEU A 850 61.44 34.28 37.45
C LEU A 850 61.64 32.75 37.29
N GLU A 851 62.55 32.15 38.05
CA GLU A 851 62.79 30.69 38.03
C GLU A 851 61.58 29.91 38.58
N ASP A 852 60.95 30.43 39.63
CA ASP A 852 59.80 29.83 40.30
C ASP A 852 58.57 29.81 39.36
N GLU A 853 58.31 30.90 38.61
CA GLU A 853 57.28 30.95 37.59
C GLU A 853 57.62 30.13 36.32
N LEU A 854 58.91 30.01 35.96
CA LEU A 854 59.34 29.09 34.89
C LEU A 854 59.09 27.63 35.26
N GLN A 855 59.39 27.22 36.48
CA GLN A 855 59.14 25.86 36.95
C GLN A 855 57.64 25.57 37.10
N LYS A 856 56.80 26.58 37.44
CA LYS A 856 55.33 26.47 37.35
C LYS A 856 54.87 26.32 35.90
N ALA A 857 55.36 27.14 34.96
CA ALA A 857 55.03 27.05 33.54
C ALA A 857 55.38 25.67 32.96
N ARG A 858 56.55 25.14 33.32
CA ARG A 858 57.00 23.79 32.98
C ARG A 858 56.05 22.72 33.52
N ASN A 859 55.64 22.80 34.78
CA ASN A 859 54.70 21.84 35.38
C ASN A 859 53.33 21.84 34.67
N ILE A 860 52.85 23.01 34.26
CA ILE A 860 51.57 23.16 33.52
C ILE A 860 51.71 22.63 32.08
N SER A 861 52.83 22.90 31.41
CA SER A 861 53.17 22.33 30.09
C SER A 861 53.22 20.81 30.13
N ASP A 862 53.92 20.23 31.12
CA ASP A 862 53.99 18.79 31.35
C ASP A 862 52.60 18.17 31.55
N ARG A 863 51.71 18.86 32.27
CA ARG A 863 50.31 18.42 32.49
C ARG A 863 49.49 18.52 31.21
N MET A 864 49.65 19.61 30.43
CA MET A 864 49.00 19.80 29.13
C MET A 864 49.36 18.67 28.16
N PHE A 865 50.64 18.31 28.07
CA PHE A 865 51.11 17.22 27.23
C PHE A 865 50.63 15.85 27.73
N LYS A 866 50.65 15.58 29.05
CA LYS A 866 50.20 14.29 29.61
C LYS A 866 48.69 14.07 29.52
N THR A 867 47.88 15.13 29.58
CA THR A 867 46.41 15.02 29.52
C THR A 867 45.84 15.14 28.11
N HIS A 868 46.43 16.00 27.26
CA HIS A 868 45.86 16.36 25.94
C HIS A 868 46.84 16.18 24.76
N ASN A 869 48.06 15.67 24.98
CA ASN A 869 49.12 15.47 23.97
C ASN A 869 49.60 16.75 23.25
N GLU A 870 49.15 17.93 23.69
CA GLU A 870 49.60 19.23 23.18
C GLU A 870 50.93 19.67 23.81
N ARG A 871 51.84 20.18 22.98
CA ARG A 871 53.19 20.60 23.39
C ARG A 871 53.29 22.11 23.53
N ASP A 872 54.24 22.53 24.35
CA ASP A 872 54.70 23.91 24.39
C ASP A 872 55.84 24.15 23.38
N PHE A 873 55.80 25.29 22.70
CA PHE A 873 56.80 25.73 21.73
C PHE A 873 57.55 27.00 22.17
N ASP A 874 57.11 27.64 23.26
CA ASP A 874 57.66 28.91 23.76
C ASP A 874 58.42 28.76 25.09
N LEU A 875 58.13 27.73 25.90
CA LEU A 875 58.78 27.47 27.19
C LEU A 875 60.32 27.45 27.12
N ASP A 876 60.89 26.74 26.16
CA ASP A 876 62.35 26.64 25.99
C ASP A 876 63.00 28.01 25.73
N TRP A 877 62.30 28.91 25.04
CA TRP A 877 62.78 30.28 24.81
C TRP A 877 62.70 31.14 26.07
N HIS A 878 61.62 31.00 26.86
CA HIS A 878 61.52 31.72 28.13
C HIS A 878 62.59 31.26 29.13
N LYS A 879 62.91 29.96 29.14
CA LYS A 879 64.03 29.41 29.92
C LYS A 879 65.37 29.98 29.44
N GLU A 880 65.67 29.89 28.15
CA GLU A 880 66.90 30.42 27.54
C GLU A 880 67.09 31.93 27.84
N LYS A 881 66.02 32.74 27.80
CA LYS A 881 66.07 34.16 28.19
C LYS A 881 66.39 34.33 29.69
N ALA A 882 65.84 33.51 30.58
CA ALA A 882 66.13 33.57 32.01
C ALA A 882 67.56 33.10 32.33
N ASP A 883 68.05 32.05 31.66
CA ASP A 883 69.44 31.60 31.75
C ASP A 883 70.40 32.75 31.37
N GLN A 884 70.18 33.41 30.22
CA GLN A 884 70.99 34.55 29.77
C GLN A 884 70.94 35.77 30.70
N LEU A 885 69.79 36.02 31.33
CA LEU A 885 69.64 37.08 32.34
C LEU A 885 70.42 36.74 33.62
N SER A 886 70.36 35.49 34.06
CA SER A 886 71.09 34.98 35.22
C SER A 886 72.62 35.04 35.00
N GLU A 887 73.11 34.66 33.82
CA GLU A 887 74.53 34.79 33.46
C GLU A 887 75.02 36.25 33.51
N ARG A 888 74.24 37.20 32.98
CA ARG A 888 74.57 38.64 33.04
C ARG A 888 74.54 39.16 34.48
N TRP A 889 73.59 38.72 35.31
CA TRP A 889 73.53 39.07 36.73
C TRP A 889 74.75 38.56 37.53
N MET A 890 75.16 37.31 37.30
CA MET A 890 76.37 36.76 37.92
C MET A 890 77.65 37.44 37.40
N SER A 891 77.67 37.90 36.14
CA SER A 891 78.74 38.72 35.60
C SER A 891 78.86 40.08 36.33
N LEU A 892 77.73 40.74 36.64
CA LEU A 892 77.70 41.98 37.42
C LEU A 892 78.33 41.83 38.82
N HIS A 893 77.93 40.78 39.55
CA HIS A 893 78.55 40.46 40.86
C HIS A 893 80.07 40.29 40.73
N SER A 894 80.52 39.44 39.79
CA SER A 894 81.94 39.17 39.55
C SER A 894 82.74 40.43 39.21
N GLN A 895 82.18 41.31 38.37
CA GLN A 895 82.81 42.57 37.97
C GLN A 895 82.99 43.54 39.15
N ILE A 896 82.00 43.65 40.04
CA ILE A 896 82.11 44.48 41.26
C ILE A 896 83.17 43.90 42.21
N GLU A 897 83.21 42.58 42.42
CA GLU A 897 84.22 41.95 43.27
C GLU A 897 85.65 42.10 42.72
N ASN A 898 85.84 42.02 41.41
CA ASN A 898 87.15 42.22 40.78
C ASN A 898 87.57 43.69 40.86
N ARG A 899 86.68 44.65 40.55
CA ARG A 899 87.01 46.08 40.66
C ARG A 899 87.37 46.48 42.09
N LEU A 900 86.62 46.02 43.09
CA LEU A 900 86.93 46.27 44.49
C LEU A 900 88.30 45.74 44.90
N ARG A 901 88.65 44.53 44.47
CA ARG A 901 89.95 43.89 44.73
C ARG A 901 91.11 44.66 44.12
N ASP A 902 90.94 45.14 42.89
CA ASP A 902 91.99 45.83 42.15
C ASP A 902 92.18 47.27 42.62
N LEU A 903 91.10 48.00 42.94
CA LEU A 903 91.16 49.30 43.63
C LEU A 903 91.83 49.17 45.00
N GLU A 904 91.55 48.10 45.76
CA GLU A 904 92.26 47.80 47.00
C GLU A 904 93.74 47.47 46.79
N GLY A 905 94.16 47.02 45.61
CA GLY A 905 95.57 46.86 45.23
C GLY A 905 96.22 48.21 44.86
N ILE A 906 95.58 48.95 43.96
CA ILE A 906 96.05 50.25 43.46
C ILE A 906 96.18 51.26 44.59
N GLY A 907 95.21 51.33 45.51
CA GLY A 907 95.26 52.23 46.68
C GLY A 907 96.44 51.94 47.60
N LYS A 908 96.81 50.66 47.79
CA LYS A 908 98.00 50.26 48.56
C LYS A 908 99.29 50.69 47.84
N SER A 909 99.41 50.45 46.54
CA SER A 909 100.56 50.87 45.73
C SER A 909 100.73 52.40 45.70
N LEU A 910 99.63 53.15 45.51
CA LEU A 910 99.63 54.62 45.53
C LEU A 910 100.08 55.16 46.89
N LYS A 911 99.61 54.55 47.98
CA LYS A 911 100.00 54.93 49.34
C LYS A 911 101.50 54.76 49.57
N TYR A 912 102.06 53.59 49.29
CA TYR A 912 103.50 53.35 49.45
C TYR A 912 104.34 54.27 48.54
N TYR A 913 103.89 54.57 47.32
CA TYR A 913 104.51 55.58 46.48
C TYR A 913 104.48 56.97 47.14
N ARG A 914 103.30 57.48 47.51
CA ARG A 914 103.13 58.84 48.09
C ARG A 914 103.93 59.02 49.40
N GLU A 915 103.96 58.02 50.27
CA GLU A 915 104.76 58.02 51.51
C GLU A 915 106.27 58.07 51.23
N THR A 916 106.76 57.26 50.28
CA THR A 916 108.18 57.25 49.88
C THR A 916 108.58 58.53 49.14
N TYR A 917 107.69 59.04 48.28
CA TYR A 917 107.88 60.24 47.47
C TYR A 917 108.03 61.48 48.35
N HIS A 918 107.10 61.76 49.28
CA HIS A 918 107.20 62.93 50.15
C HIS A 918 108.46 62.89 51.02
N THR A 919 108.80 61.72 51.59
CA THR A 919 110.02 61.54 52.39
C THR A 919 111.31 61.83 51.59
N LEU A 920 111.28 61.65 50.27
CA LEU A 920 112.39 61.97 49.37
C LEU A 920 112.38 63.41 48.89
N ASP A 921 111.22 63.97 48.55
CA ASP A 921 111.10 65.36 48.11
C ASP A 921 111.46 66.34 49.23
N GLU A 922 110.94 66.15 50.46
CA GLU A 922 111.32 66.97 51.62
C GLU A 922 112.84 66.94 51.85
N TRP A 923 113.46 65.76 51.79
CA TRP A 923 114.90 65.62 51.93
C TRP A 923 115.69 66.21 50.75
N ILE A 924 115.20 66.14 49.51
CA ILE A 924 115.82 66.82 48.36
C ILE A 924 115.73 68.34 48.49
N ASN A 925 114.60 68.89 48.94
CA ASN A 925 114.45 70.32 49.24
C ASN A 925 115.43 70.77 50.34
N ASP A 926 115.58 69.99 51.42
CA ASP A 926 116.53 70.29 52.50
C ASP A 926 117.99 70.22 52.02
N MET A 927 118.34 69.27 51.16
CA MET A 927 119.69 69.17 50.58
C MET A 927 119.96 70.26 49.53
N GLU A 928 119.00 70.57 48.65
CA GLU A 928 119.09 71.69 47.71
C GLU A 928 119.29 73.02 48.46
N THR A 929 118.52 73.31 49.51
CA THR A 929 118.69 74.54 50.29
C THR A 929 119.96 74.54 51.14
N THR A 930 120.44 73.38 51.60
CA THR A 930 121.75 73.25 52.29
C THR A 930 122.91 73.52 51.33
N GLN A 931 122.86 72.96 50.12
CA GLN A 931 123.84 73.23 49.07
C GLN A 931 123.85 74.70 48.65
N LEU A 932 122.67 75.31 48.52
CA LEU A 932 122.54 76.72 48.11
C LEU A 932 123.08 77.68 49.19
N LYS A 933 122.95 77.34 50.48
CA LYS A 933 123.61 78.06 51.59
C LYS A 933 125.13 77.92 51.53
N ALA A 934 125.66 76.71 51.30
CA ALA A 934 127.09 76.48 51.20
C ALA A 934 127.73 77.25 50.03
N GLN A 935 127.04 77.34 48.88
CA GLN A 935 127.49 78.15 47.75
C GLN A 935 127.54 79.67 48.02
N GLN A 936 126.81 80.16 49.03
CA GLN A 936 126.81 81.57 49.43
C GLN A 936 127.89 81.93 50.47
N GLN A 937 128.50 80.94 51.12
CA GLN A 937 129.61 81.17 52.05
C GLN A 937 130.90 81.38 51.26
N GLN A 938 131.47 82.59 51.34
CA GLN A 938 132.87 82.79 50.96
C GLN A 938 133.76 82.42 52.16
N PRO A 939 134.70 81.47 52.01
CA PRO A 939 135.65 81.15 53.08
C PRO A 939 136.72 82.22 53.18
N GLU A 940 136.99 82.69 54.40
CA GLU A 940 137.94 83.78 54.67
C GLU A 940 139.42 83.28 54.61
N ASP A 941 139.67 82.05 55.07
CA ASP A 941 140.99 81.40 55.10
C ASP A 941 140.96 80.02 54.38
N SER A 942 142.12 79.53 53.95
CA SER A 942 142.27 78.18 53.33
C SER A 942 141.74 77.04 54.22
N LYS A 943 141.89 77.15 55.54
CA LYS A 943 141.30 76.19 56.51
C LYS A 943 139.77 76.15 56.47
N ALA A 944 139.11 77.30 56.35
CA ALA A 944 137.65 77.36 56.27
C ALA A 944 137.14 76.71 54.97
N LEU A 945 137.87 76.91 53.87
CA LEU A 945 137.58 76.24 52.59
C LEU A 945 137.81 74.72 52.68
N ALA A 946 138.84 74.26 53.41
CA ALA A 946 139.08 72.83 53.64
C ALA A 946 138.00 72.16 54.51
N GLU A 947 137.49 72.85 55.55
CA GLU A 947 136.37 72.34 56.36
C GLU A 947 135.06 72.31 55.57
N LEU A 948 134.75 73.36 54.81
CA LEU A 948 133.58 73.42 53.92
C LEU A 948 133.62 72.29 52.87
N LEU A 949 134.80 72.05 52.29
CA LEU A 949 135.05 70.94 51.36
C LEU A 949 134.82 69.57 52.01
N ASN A 950 135.21 69.40 53.28
CA ASN A 950 135.03 68.15 53.99
C ASN A 950 133.55 67.90 54.35
N GLN A 951 132.83 68.93 54.79
CA GLN A 951 131.37 68.87 55.01
C GLN A 951 130.64 68.50 53.72
N GLN A 952 131.00 69.10 52.59
CA GLN A 952 130.46 68.78 51.27
C GLN A 952 130.71 67.34 50.84
N LYS A 953 131.90 66.77 51.13
CA LYS A 953 132.19 65.35 50.87
C LYS A 953 131.33 64.40 51.70
N VAL A 954 130.99 64.76 52.94
CA VAL A 954 130.04 63.99 53.77
C VAL A 954 128.64 64.03 53.15
N LEU A 955 128.15 65.21 52.77
CA LEU A 955 126.83 65.37 52.13
C LEU A 955 126.70 64.60 50.80
N ILE A 956 127.76 64.51 49.99
CA ILE A 956 127.76 63.65 48.80
C ILE A 956 127.54 62.17 49.19
N SER A 957 128.20 61.68 50.25
CA SER A 957 128.03 60.28 50.68
C SER A 957 126.65 60.02 51.29
N GLU A 958 126.03 61.00 51.95
CA GLU A 958 124.63 60.93 52.38
C GLU A 958 123.66 60.86 51.19
N ILE A 959 123.94 61.61 50.12
CA ILE A 959 123.17 61.58 48.88
C ILE A 959 123.33 60.23 48.16
N GLU A 960 124.55 59.70 48.02
CA GLU A 960 124.81 58.40 47.39
C GLU A 960 124.06 57.25 48.10
N GLN A 961 123.98 57.28 49.44
CA GLN A 961 123.22 56.29 50.21
C GLN A 961 121.71 56.35 49.91
N LYS A 962 121.18 57.53 49.56
CA LYS A 962 119.76 57.74 49.26
C LYS A 962 119.33 57.26 47.87
N GLN A 963 120.27 56.87 46.99
CA GLN A 963 119.97 56.16 45.74
C GLN A 963 119.03 54.96 45.99
N SER A 964 119.31 54.18 47.03
CA SER A 964 118.51 53.01 47.43
C SER A 964 117.02 53.33 47.69
N LYS A 965 116.71 54.56 48.12
CA LYS A 965 115.35 55.04 48.34
C LYS A 965 114.71 55.62 47.07
N ILE A 966 115.49 56.25 46.20
CA ILE A 966 115.04 56.63 44.84
C ILE A 966 114.61 55.38 44.06
N ASP A 967 115.38 54.29 44.16
CA ASP A 967 115.07 53.00 43.51
C ASP A 967 113.80 52.34 44.09
N GLU A 968 113.61 52.43 45.40
CA GLU A 968 112.37 51.94 46.07
C GLU A 968 111.14 52.78 45.66
N CYS A 969 111.30 54.10 45.57
CA CYS A 969 110.25 55.00 45.06
C CYS A 969 109.92 54.70 43.58
N GLN A 970 110.93 54.40 42.75
CA GLN A 970 110.73 53.97 41.36
C GLN A 970 109.86 52.71 41.32
N LYS A 971 110.23 51.69 42.10
CA LYS A 971 109.50 50.41 42.17
C LYS A 971 108.02 50.60 42.54
N TYR A 972 107.71 51.47 43.51
CA TYR A 972 106.30 51.75 43.85
C TYR A 972 105.57 52.53 42.74
N SER A 973 106.25 53.45 42.03
CA SER A 973 105.66 54.14 40.87
C SER A 973 105.35 53.19 39.71
N GLU A 974 106.24 52.23 39.44
CA GLU A 974 106.07 51.18 38.42
C GLU A 974 104.94 50.21 38.79
N GLN A 975 104.87 49.80 40.07
CA GLN A 975 103.79 48.94 40.57
C GLN A 975 102.41 49.62 40.53
N TYR A 976 102.33 50.92 40.84
CA TYR A 976 101.11 51.71 40.65
C TYR A 976 100.75 51.83 39.16
N SER A 977 101.72 52.21 38.31
CA SER A 977 101.50 52.40 36.87
C SER A 977 101.01 51.12 36.19
N ALA A 978 101.56 49.95 36.54
CA ALA A 978 101.10 48.66 36.03
C ALA A 978 99.66 48.35 36.49
N ALA A 979 99.39 48.41 37.79
CA ALA A 979 98.07 48.07 38.34
C ALA A 979 96.95 48.98 37.80
N VAL A 980 97.22 50.29 37.62
CA VAL A 980 96.26 51.21 36.98
C VAL A 980 96.04 50.87 35.50
N LYS A 981 97.08 50.52 34.75
CA LYS A 981 96.94 50.13 33.33
C LYS A 981 96.14 48.85 33.15
N ASP A 982 96.34 47.86 34.02
CA ASP A 982 95.56 46.62 34.01
C ASP A 982 94.08 46.87 34.38
N TYR A 983 93.81 47.78 35.32
CA TYR A 983 92.45 48.20 35.69
C TYR A 983 91.75 49.00 34.60
N ASP A 984 92.42 50.02 34.03
CA ASP A 984 91.91 50.80 32.90
C ASP A 984 91.57 49.88 31.70
N LEU A 985 92.39 48.84 31.46
CA LEU A 985 92.15 47.81 30.45
C LEU A 985 90.94 46.92 30.79
N GLN A 986 90.77 46.51 32.04
CA GLN A 986 89.57 45.77 32.48
C GLN A 986 88.30 46.59 32.30
N LEU A 987 88.31 47.88 32.69
CA LEU A 987 87.18 48.80 32.47
C LEU A 987 86.83 48.91 30.98
N MET A 988 87.82 49.03 30.09
CA MET A 988 87.58 49.06 28.64
C MET A 988 87.07 47.73 28.10
N THR A 989 87.56 46.60 28.62
CA THR A 989 87.14 45.26 28.22
C THR A 989 85.68 44.98 28.62
N TYR A 990 85.29 45.36 29.84
CA TYR A 990 83.91 45.23 30.29
C TYR A 990 82.95 46.12 29.51
N ARG A 991 83.31 47.40 29.27
CA ARG A 991 82.54 48.30 28.39
C ARG A 991 82.32 47.68 27.00
N ALA A 992 83.37 47.14 26.39
CA ALA A 992 83.26 46.48 25.09
C ALA A 992 82.39 45.19 25.11
N MET A 993 82.34 44.48 26.23
CA MET A 993 81.41 43.35 26.42
C MET A 993 79.96 43.83 26.44
N VAL A 994 79.63 44.81 27.29
CA VAL A 994 78.27 45.36 27.42
C VAL A 994 77.80 46.02 26.11
N ASP A 995 78.67 46.79 25.45
CA ASP A 995 78.42 47.40 24.11
C ASP A 995 78.24 46.34 23.00
N SER A 996 78.74 45.11 23.17
CA SER A 996 78.52 44.03 22.21
C SER A 996 77.15 43.36 22.37
N GLN A 997 76.62 43.34 23.60
CA GLN A 997 75.28 42.86 23.93
C GLN A 997 74.21 43.91 23.58
N HIS A 998 74.52 45.18 23.84
CA HIS A 998 73.65 46.33 23.55
C HIS A 998 74.02 46.97 22.22
N LYS A 999 73.26 46.67 21.17
CA LYS A 999 73.48 47.11 19.76
C LYS A 999 73.43 48.63 19.54
N SER A 1000 74.34 49.39 20.16
CA SER A 1000 74.37 50.86 20.22
C SER A 1000 75.82 51.37 20.22
N PRO A 1001 76.21 52.30 19.33
CA PRO A 1001 77.60 52.75 19.24
C PRO A 1001 77.91 53.88 20.22
N VAL A 1002 78.39 53.55 21.42
CA VAL A 1002 78.90 54.53 22.39
C VAL A 1002 80.19 55.18 21.87
N LYS A 1003 80.32 56.51 22.03
CA LYS A 1003 81.51 57.25 21.58
C LYS A 1003 82.70 56.93 22.50
N ARG A 1004 83.78 56.38 21.93
CA ARG A 1004 85.07 56.16 22.62
C ARG A 1004 85.63 57.48 23.17
N ARG A 1005 85.40 57.74 24.46
CA ARG A 1005 86.06 58.81 25.22
C ARG A 1005 87.52 58.41 25.39
N ARG A 1006 88.46 59.22 24.90
CA ARG A 1006 89.90 58.96 25.07
C ARG A 1006 90.30 59.37 26.49
N VAL A 1007 90.28 58.42 27.41
CA VAL A 1007 90.63 58.66 28.81
C VAL A 1007 92.15 58.72 28.98
N GLN A 1008 92.61 59.48 29.97
CA GLN A 1008 94.00 59.87 30.15
C GLN A 1008 94.46 59.33 31.51
N SER A 1009 95.31 58.29 31.50
CA SER A 1009 95.56 57.46 32.68
C SER A 1009 96.40 58.17 33.73
N SER A 1010 96.01 58.06 35.00
CA SER A 1010 96.73 58.62 36.16
C SER A 1010 98.11 58.00 36.38
N SER A 1011 98.36 56.83 35.79
CA SER A 1011 99.70 56.25 35.60
C SER A 1011 100.71 57.31 35.17
N ASP A 1012 100.37 58.11 34.16
CA ASP A 1012 101.35 58.90 33.45
C ASP A 1012 101.72 60.17 34.25
N ALA A 1013 100.80 60.66 35.09
CA ALA A 1013 101.07 61.70 36.07
C ALA A 1013 102.06 61.21 37.15
N ILE A 1014 101.83 60.03 37.75
CA ILE A 1014 102.72 59.47 38.78
C ILE A 1014 104.11 59.11 38.22
N VAL A 1015 104.18 58.64 36.97
CA VAL A 1015 105.45 58.45 36.27
C VAL A 1015 106.17 59.79 36.03
N GLN A 1016 105.45 60.85 35.63
CA GLN A 1016 106.05 62.17 35.46
C GLN A 1016 106.54 62.77 36.79
N GLU A 1017 105.72 62.76 37.84
CA GLU A 1017 106.10 63.21 39.19
C GLU A 1017 107.40 62.53 39.66
N PHE A 1018 107.51 61.20 39.49
CA PHE A 1018 108.74 60.48 39.81
C PHE A 1018 109.94 60.89 38.94
N MET A 1019 109.74 61.13 37.64
CA MET A 1019 110.82 61.56 36.73
C MET A 1019 111.34 62.96 37.09
N GLU A 1020 110.46 63.87 37.52
CA GLU A 1020 110.84 65.21 38.00
C GLU A 1020 111.66 65.13 39.30
N LEU A 1021 111.20 64.33 40.27
CA LEU A 1021 111.95 64.04 41.51
C LEU A 1021 113.34 63.44 41.22
N ARG A 1022 113.40 62.43 40.34
CA ARG A 1022 114.66 61.79 39.95
C ARG A 1022 115.59 62.76 39.21
N THR A 1023 115.05 63.66 38.39
CA THR A 1023 115.82 64.70 37.70
C THR A 1023 116.42 65.70 38.69
N ARG A 1024 115.66 66.17 39.69
CA ARG A 1024 116.17 67.03 40.77
C ARG A 1024 117.27 66.35 41.57
N TYR A 1025 117.04 65.12 42.01
CA TYR A 1025 118.06 64.30 42.68
C TYR A 1025 119.35 64.18 41.84
N THR A 1026 119.26 63.84 40.55
CA THR A 1026 120.44 63.76 39.66
C THR A 1026 121.13 65.11 39.45
N ALA A 1027 120.38 66.21 39.37
CA ALA A 1027 120.92 67.55 39.28
C ALA A 1027 121.67 67.96 40.57
N LEU A 1028 121.11 67.63 41.74
CA LEU A 1028 121.71 67.85 43.05
C LEU A 1028 123.03 67.05 43.22
N VAL A 1029 123.02 65.75 42.92
CA VAL A 1029 124.23 64.88 42.88
C VAL A 1029 125.32 65.54 42.01
N THR A 1030 124.94 65.99 40.82
CA THR A 1030 125.86 66.59 39.84
C THR A 1030 126.40 67.93 40.36
N LEU A 1031 125.54 68.79 40.90
CA LEU A 1031 125.88 70.12 41.40
C LEU A 1031 126.82 70.05 42.60
N MET A 1032 126.58 69.13 43.54
CA MET A 1032 127.44 68.95 44.71
C MET A 1032 128.78 68.32 44.33
N THR A 1033 128.78 67.34 43.42
CA THR A 1033 130.02 66.76 42.86
C THR A 1033 130.87 67.79 42.11
N GLN A 1034 130.24 68.69 41.34
CA GLN A 1034 130.94 69.78 40.66
C GLN A 1034 131.44 70.84 41.65
N TYR A 1035 130.65 71.18 42.66
CA TYR A 1035 131.05 72.13 43.69
C TYR A 1035 132.23 71.62 44.52
N VAL A 1036 132.28 70.33 44.87
CA VAL A 1036 133.45 69.70 45.53
C VAL A 1036 134.70 69.74 44.65
N LYS A 1037 134.58 69.58 43.33
CA LYS A 1037 135.71 69.75 42.41
C LYS A 1037 136.20 71.20 42.38
N PHE A 1038 135.30 72.15 42.15
CA PHE A 1038 135.60 73.59 42.14
C PHE A 1038 136.22 74.08 43.47
N ALA A 1039 135.69 73.64 44.62
CA ALA A 1039 136.24 73.96 45.93
C ALA A 1039 137.62 73.31 46.16
N SER A 1040 137.85 72.08 45.68
CA SER A 1040 139.17 71.43 45.73
C SER A 1040 140.20 72.17 44.86
N GLU A 1041 139.81 72.63 43.67
CA GLU A 1041 140.67 73.36 42.74
C GLU A 1041 141.00 74.77 43.27
N ASN A 1042 140.03 75.49 43.85
CA ASN A 1042 140.26 76.77 44.50
C ASN A 1042 141.15 76.64 45.75
N LEU A 1043 140.95 75.63 46.59
CA LEU A 1043 141.78 75.39 47.77
C LEU A 1043 143.25 75.28 47.39
N LYS A 1044 143.54 74.44 46.38
CA LYS A 1044 144.88 74.29 45.82
C LYS A 1044 145.43 75.60 45.25
N ARG A 1045 144.58 76.42 44.62
CA ARG A 1045 144.99 77.73 44.07
C ARG A 1045 145.33 78.74 45.16
N THR A 1046 144.65 78.72 46.30
CA THR A 1046 145.00 79.55 47.47
C THR A 1046 146.26 79.06 48.19
N GLU A 1047 146.50 77.75 48.25
CA GLU A 1047 147.74 77.18 48.79
C GLU A 1047 148.98 77.52 47.93
N GLU A 1048 148.80 77.73 46.62
CA GLU A 1048 149.86 78.13 45.69
C GLU A 1048 150.24 79.63 45.75
N GLU A 1049 149.40 80.50 46.34
CA GLU A 1049 149.63 81.96 46.39
C GLU A 1049 150.39 82.43 47.66
N GLU A 1050 150.52 81.60 48.71
CA GLU A 1050 151.22 81.99 49.96
C GLU A 1050 152.76 81.81 49.95
N VAL A 1051 153.34 81.15 48.93
CA VAL A 1051 154.72 80.60 48.99
C VAL A 1051 155.75 81.41 48.17
N GLY A 1052 155.72 82.75 48.34
CA GLY A 1052 156.21 83.70 47.32
C GLY A 1052 157.48 84.55 47.58
N ASP A 1053 158.37 84.27 48.54
CA ASP A 1053 159.62 85.04 48.68
C ASP A 1053 160.82 84.28 49.33
N PHE A 1054 162.03 84.81 49.12
CA PHE A 1054 163.37 84.35 49.55
C PHE A 1054 164.00 83.11 48.86
N CYS A 1055 165.33 82.96 49.02
CA CYS A 1055 166.22 82.49 47.95
C CYS A 1055 167.36 81.54 48.40
N GLY A 1056 167.69 80.53 47.59
CA GLY A 1056 168.90 79.68 47.74
C GLY A 1056 168.94 78.47 46.77
N PRO A 1057 170.09 78.11 46.13
CA PRO A 1057 170.13 77.09 45.07
C PRO A 1057 170.84 75.77 45.45
N HIS A 1058 170.43 74.62 44.88
CA HIS A 1058 171.36 73.66 44.22
C HIS A 1058 170.71 72.49 43.44
N LYS A 1059 171.48 72.01 42.45
CA LYS A 1059 171.34 70.94 41.43
C LYS A 1059 170.59 69.60 41.69
N THR A 1060 170.23 68.96 40.55
CA THR A 1060 170.30 67.52 40.16
C THR A 1060 169.18 66.49 40.49
N SER A 1061 168.39 66.17 39.44
CA SER A 1061 168.27 64.85 38.75
C SER A 1061 167.58 63.60 39.36
N TYR A 1062 166.74 62.98 38.50
CA TYR A 1062 166.40 61.54 38.36
C TYR A 1062 165.41 60.80 39.31
N SER A 1063 164.35 60.27 38.68
CA SER A 1063 164.00 58.82 38.60
C SER A 1063 162.87 58.17 39.44
N VAL A 1064 161.71 57.98 38.77
CA VAL A 1064 160.89 56.73 38.68
C VAL A 1064 160.19 56.15 39.96
N ILE A 1065 159.14 55.35 39.71
CA ILE A 1065 158.34 54.46 40.60
C ILE A 1065 157.16 55.15 41.34
N SER A 1066 155.97 54.56 41.57
CA SER A 1066 155.06 53.65 40.82
C SER A 1066 153.81 53.33 41.70
N ILE A 1067 152.82 52.62 41.14
CA ILE A 1067 152.01 51.55 41.82
C ILE A 1067 150.79 51.91 42.75
N ILE A 1068 149.60 51.39 42.35
CA ILE A 1068 148.51 50.75 43.17
C ILE A 1068 147.56 51.61 44.06
N VAL A 1069 146.23 51.35 44.19
CA VAL A 1069 145.23 50.57 43.40
C VAL A 1069 143.77 50.76 43.91
N LEU A 1070 142.74 50.51 43.06
CA LEU A 1070 141.29 50.26 43.35
C LEU A 1070 140.51 51.37 44.13
N ILE A 1071 139.16 51.46 44.18
CA ILE A 1071 138.05 50.47 44.21
C ILE A 1071 136.90 50.81 43.23
N LYS A 1072 135.93 49.88 43.12
CA LYS A 1072 134.77 49.78 42.21
C LYS A 1072 133.69 50.88 42.32
N SER A 1073 132.83 50.82 41.28
CA SER A 1073 131.42 51.24 41.18
C SER A 1073 131.20 52.67 40.70
#